data_AF-A0A1H0QEV3-F1
#
_entry.id   AF-A0A1H0QEV3-F1
#
_cell.length_a   1.000
_cell.length_b   1.000
_cell.length_c   1.000
_cell.angle_alpha   90.00
_cell.angle_beta   90.00
_cell.angle_gamma   90.00
#
_symmetry.space_group_name_H-M   'P 1'
#
loop_
_entity.id
_entity.type
_entity.pdbx_description
1 polymer ?
#
loop_
_entity_poly.entity_id
_entity_poly.type
_entity_poly.pdbx_seq_one_letter_code
_entity_poly.pdbx_strand_id
1 'polypeptide(L)'
;MVSDEAGVRVRGAREHNLQDVDVDVPRDALVVFTGVSGSGKSSLAFGTIYAEAQRRYFESVAPYARRLIQQVGAPAVREITGLPPAVALQQSRGTPSSRSTVGTVTTLSNSLRMLFSRAGSYPDGAQHLDSDAFSPNTAAGACPECSGLGIVHTVTEQSLVPDPSLSIRDGAVAAWPGAWHGKNLRDILTELGHDIDRPWRELPQAERDWILFTDEQPEVTVHPVRGPGQIQRDYTGRYQGARAYVMHTLANTGSPTLRRRVLQYVLTDPCPVCGGTRLRPESLAVTVAGRSIAELTALPMTELLPVLRAADLSTVGRGIAADLVARVEVLADLGLGYLGLARTTPTLSPGELQRLRIATQLRSGLFGVVYVLDEPSAGLHPADTEQLLTVLDQLIAAGNSLFVIEHDMAVARRADWVVDVGPRAGVHGGRVLYSGPVAGLADVEESVTRRFLADRGPAVRTRREPSSWLTLSGVSRHNLRDVEVRVPLGVLTAVTGVSGSGKSTLVSQVLAEVVESSLAGSAVPAEGVDALDRLVQVDQKPIGRTPRSNLATYTGLFDVVRKLFADTDEARARGWSAGRFSFNVAEGRCPTCQGEGFVAVELLFLPGSYAPCPTCHGARYNAETLEVTVAGKTIADVLELTVEAAQEFLADVPAAARSLRTLQEVGLGYLRLGQPATELSGGEAQRVKLASELQRARRGRTLYLLDEPTTGLHPADVEVLMAQLQQLVDAGNTVVLVEHEMDVVAEADWVLDLGPGGGDAGGRVVAAGTPEQVADSSSATARFLAPRLAGV
;
A
#
# COMPACT_ATOMS: atom_id res chain seq x y z
N MET A 1 0.40 -13.10 -40.16
CA MET A 1 -0.67 -12.31 -40.80
C MET A 1 -1.89 -12.42 -39.92
N VAL A 2 -2.06 -11.47 -38.98
CA VAL A 2 -3.26 -11.38 -38.13
C VAL A 2 -4.34 -10.73 -39.00
N SER A 3 -5.49 -11.40 -39.17
CA SER A 3 -6.60 -10.92 -39.99
C SER A 3 -7.21 -9.64 -39.40
N ASP A 4 -7.50 -8.66 -40.27
CA ASP A 4 -8.05 -7.33 -39.94
C ASP A 4 -9.36 -7.34 -39.11
N GLU A 5 -10.06 -8.48 -38.97
CA GLU A 5 -11.33 -8.60 -38.25
C GLU A 5 -11.23 -8.99 -36.76
N ALA A 6 -10.03 -9.25 -36.21
CA ALA A 6 -9.90 -9.92 -34.91
C ALA A 6 -9.49 -9.03 -33.70
N GLY A 7 -9.43 -7.70 -33.81
CA GLY A 7 -8.95 -6.81 -32.74
C GLY A 7 -10.04 -6.01 -32.00
N VAL A 8 -9.69 -5.45 -30.83
CA VAL A 8 -10.44 -4.38 -30.15
C VAL A 8 -10.10 -3.06 -30.82
N ARG A 9 -11.12 -2.35 -31.32
CA ARG A 9 -10.95 -1.03 -31.97
C ARG A 9 -11.63 0.03 -31.14
N VAL A 10 -10.85 0.96 -30.60
CA VAL A 10 -11.32 2.11 -29.83
C VAL A 10 -11.32 3.32 -30.74
N ARG A 11 -12.42 4.07 -30.73
CA ARG A 11 -12.58 5.28 -31.56
C ARG A 11 -13.07 6.46 -30.72
N GLY A 12 -12.37 7.59 -30.80
CA GLY A 12 -12.70 8.85 -30.15
C GLY A 12 -12.72 8.79 -28.63
N ALA A 13 -11.71 8.18 -28.02
CA ALA A 13 -11.56 8.15 -26.57
C ALA A 13 -11.08 9.50 -26.03
N ARG A 14 -11.79 10.04 -25.04
CA ARG A 14 -11.59 11.36 -24.42
C ARG A 14 -11.62 11.32 -22.90
N GLU A 15 -11.47 10.14 -22.32
CA GLU A 15 -11.46 9.98 -20.87
C GLU A 15 -10.25 10.71 -20.24
N HIS A 16 -10.50 11.54 -19.23
CA HIS A 16 -9.52 12.41 -18.58
C HIS A 16 -8.73 13.29 -19.57
N ASN A 17 -7.45 12.98 -19.81
CA ASN A 17 -6.54 13.76 -20.65
C ASN A 17 -6.40 13.19 -22.07
N LEU A 18 -7.14 12.13 -22.44
CA LEU A 18 -7.09 11.57 -23.80
C LEU A 18 -7.62 12.57 -24.84
N GLN A 19 -6.89 12.72 -25.95
CA GLN A 19 -7.12 13.72 -26.99
C GLN A 19 -7.84 13.11 -28.22
N ASP A 20 -9.10 12.69 -28.04
CA ASP A 20 -9.93 12.05 -29.09
C ASP A 20 -9.22 10.88 -29.80
N VAL A 21 -8.68 9.97 -28.99
CA VAL A 21 -7.77 8.91 -29.43
C VAL A 21 -8.51 7.79 -30.15
N ASP A 22 -7.95 7.37 -31.28
CA ASP A 22 -8.27 6.12 -31.98
C ASP A 22 -7.12 5.13 -31.78
N VAL A 23 -7.42 3.87 -31.42
CA VAL A 23 -6.41 2.81 -31.29
C VAL A 23 -6.97 1.44 -31.66
N ASP A 24 -6.15 0.64 -32.33
CA ASP A 24 -6.43 -0.76 -32.66
C ASP A 24 -5.48 -1.66 -31.89
N VAL A 25 -6.04 -2.68 -31.24
CA VAL A 25 -5.33 -3.58 -30.33
C VAL A 25 -5.73 -5.03 -30.65
N PRO A 26 -4.78 -5.96 -30.84
CA PRO A 26 -5.11 -7.36 -31.11
C PRO A 26 -5.74 -8.04 -29.89
N ARG A 27 -6.60 -9.04 -30.16
CA ARG A 27 -7.01 -10.03 -29.15
C ARG A 27 -6.02 -11.21 -29.17
N ASP A 28 -6.14 -12.06 -28.15
CA ASP A 28 -5.41 -13.32 -27.99
C ASP A 28 -3.88 -13.12 -27.98
N ALA A 29 -3.45 -12.01 -27.38
CA ALA A 29 -2.07 -11.55 -27.35
C ALA A 29 -1.74 -10.84 -26.02
N LEU A 30 -0.45 -10.75 -25.71
CA LEU A 30 0.09 -9.87 -24.67
C LEU A 30 0.25 -8.45 -25.24
N VAL A 31 -0.63 -7.55 -24.84
CA VAL A 31 -0.59 -6.14 -25.20
C VAL A 31 -0.12 -5.33 -24.01
N VAL A 32 0.97 -4.60 -24.18
CA VAL A 32 1.51 -3.73 -23.14
C VAL A 32 1.24 -2.24 -23.46
N PHE A 33 0.71 -1.51 -22.51
CA PHE A 33 0.51 -0.06 -22.57
C PHE A 33 1.69 0.65 -21.89
N THR A 34 2.44 1.43 -22.65
CA THR A 34 3.64 2.17 -22.19
C THR A 34 3.46 3.69 -22.28
N GLY A 35 4.41 4.44 -21.72
CA GLY A 35 4.41 5.90 -21.64
C GLY A 35 4.67 6.40 -20.23
N VAL A 36 5.04 7.67 -20.09
CA VAL A 36 5.40 8.29 -18.78
C VAL A 36 4.25 8.34 -17.78
N SER A 37 4.54 8.56 -16.49
CA SER A 37 3.50 8.77 -15.47
C SER A 37 2.55 9.90 -15.88
N GLY A 38 1.23 9.69 -15.76
CA GLY A 38 0.24 10.68 -16.18
C GLY A 38 0.04 10.85 -17.69
N SER A 39 0.63 10.00 -18.54
CA SER A 39 0.50 10.14 -20.00
C SER A 39 -0.88 9.78 -20.57
N GLY A 40 -1.69 9.00 -19.84
CA GLY A 40 -3.03 8.57 -20.26
C GLY A 40 -3.23 7.05 -20.39
N LYS A 41 -2.21 6.22 -20.08
CA LYS A 41 -2.29 4.75 -20.12
C LYS A 41 -3.51 4.19 -19.38
N SER A 42 -3.65 4.54 -18.09
CA SER A 42 -4.74 4.07 -17.24
C SER A 42 -6.10 4.62 -17.67
N SER A 43 -6.14 5.86 -18.19
CA SER A 43 -7.35 6.44 -18.80
C SER A 43 -7.82 5.62 -20.01
N LEU A 44 -6.89 5.09 -20.81
CA LEU A 44 -7.21 4.26 -21.97
C LEU A 44 -7.57 2.83 -21.57
N ALA A 45 -6.70 2.13 -20.84
CA ALA A 45 -6.90 0.71 -20.52
C ALA A 45 -8.01 0.49 -19.46
N PHE A 46 -7.99 1.24 -18.35
CA PHE A 46 -9.00 1.10 -17.29
C PHE A 46 -10.20 2.03 -17.48
N GLY A 47 -9.94 3.33 -17.66
CA GLY A 47 -10.98 4.37 -17.76
C GLY A 47 -11.86 4.24 -18.99
N THR A 48 -11.33 3.67 -20.08
CA THR A 48 -12.05 3.52 -21.35
C THR A 48 -12.37 2.05 -21.64
N ILE A 49 -11.37 1.21 -21.89
CA ILE A 49 -11.58 -0.18 -22.37
C ILE A 49 -12.28 -1.05 -21.32
N TYR A 50 -11.69 -1.16 -20.12
CA TYR A 50 -12.26 -1.98 -19.03
C TYR A 50 -13.62 -1.44 -18.56
N ALA A 51 -13.72 -0.12 -18.34
CA ALA A 51 -14.95 0.50 -17.88
C ALA A 51 -16.10 0.28 -18.87
N GLU A 52 -15.85 0.41 -20.18
CA GLU A 52 -16.87 0.16 -21.20
C GLU A 52 -17.25 -1.33 -21.30
N ALA A 53 -16.28 -2.25 -21.16
CA ALA A 53 -16.55 -3.69 -21.12
C ALA A 53 -17.45 -4.06 -19.93
N GLN A 54 -17.15 -3.55 -18.73
CA GLN A 54 -17.98 -3.74 -17.54
C GLN A 54 -19.37 -3.14 -17.70
N ARG A 55 -19.46 -1.91 -18.20
CA ARG A 55 -20.74 -1.21 -18.42
C ARG A 55 -21.66 -2.04 -19.31
N ARG A 56 -21.18 -2.45 -20.50
CA ARG A 56 -21.94 -3.28 -21.45
C ARG A 56 -22.36 -4.62 -20.85
N TYR A 57 -21.47 -5.26 -20.11
CA TYR A 57 -21.76 -6.54 -19.45
C TYR A 57 -22.86 -6.40 -18.40
N PHE A 58 -22.73 -5.47 -17.45
CA PHE A 58 -23.72 -5.30 -16.39
C PHE A 58 -25.07 -4.77 -16.87
N GLU A 59 -25.09 -3.88 -17.87
CA GLU A 59 -26.32 -3.41 -18.51
C GLU A 59 -27.12 -4.56 -19.16
N SER A 60 -26.40 -5.61 -19.59
CA SER A 60 -26.97 -6.81 -20.20
C SER A 60 -27.40 -7.85 -19.17
N VAL A 61 -26.62 -8.05 -18.10
CA VAL A 61 -26.84 -9.14 -17.12
C VAL A 61 -27.82 -8.77 -16.00
N ALA A 62 -27.84 -7.53 -15.53
CA ALA A 62 -28.62 -7.13 -14.36
C ALA A 62 -29.40 -5.83 -14.59
N PRO A 63 -30.71 -5.89 -14.88
CA PRO A 63 -31.53 -4.69 -15.10
C PRO A 63 -31.51 -3.69 -13.92
N TYR A 64 -31.34 -4.16 -12.67
CA TYR A 64 -31.23 -3.30 -11.50
C TYR A 64 -29.88 -2.54 -11.42
N ALA A 65 -28.81 -3.13 -11.98
CA ALA A 65 -27.48 -2.52 -11.97
C ALA A 65 -27.42 -1.26 -12.86
N ARG A 66 -28.34 -1.13 -13.83
CA ARG A 66 -28.44 0.04 -14.71
C ARG A 66 -28.57 1.36 -13.95
N ARG A 67 -29.37 1.41 -12.87
CA ARG A 67 -29.54 2.62 -12.06
C ARG A 67 -28.28 2.99 -11.27
N LEU A 68 -27.53 1.98 -10.81
CA LEU A 68 -26.30 2.18 -10.04
C LEU A 68 -25.14 2.63 -10.95
N ILE A 69 -25.03 2.05 -12.15
CA ILE A 69 -24.01 2.38 -13.14
C ILE A 69 -24.20 3.80 -13.70
N GLN A 70 -25.44 4.25 -13.89
CA GLN A 70 -25.74 5.61 -14.31
C GLN A 70 -25.22 6.69 -13.35
N GLN A 71 -25.04 6.37 -12.06
CA GLN A 71 -24.48 7.31 -11.09
C GLN A 71 -22.95 7.46 -11.20
N VAL A 72 -22.27 6.45 -11.73
CA VAL A 72 -20.81 6.46 -11.96
C VAL A 72 -20.47 7.22 -13.26
N GLY A 73 -21.36 7.18 -14.25
CA GLY A 73 -21.18 7.79 -15.56
C GLY A 73 -20.67 6.81 -16.62
N ALA A 74 -20.86 7.13 -17.89
CA ALA A 74 -20.33 6.35 -19.01
C ALA A 74 -18.94 6.90 -19.41
N PRO A 75 -17.99 6.04 -19.80
CA PRO A 75 -16.71 6.49 -20.33
C PRO A 75 -16.88 7.42 -21.52
N ALA A 76 -16.05 8.45 -21.60
CA ALA A 76 -16.05 9.40 -22.72
C ALA A 76 -15.40 8.77 -23.96
N VAL A 77 -16.15 7.96 -24.71
CA VAL A 77 -15.69 7.31 -25.94
C VAL A 77 -16.80 7.27 -26.99
N ARG A 78 -16.45 7.43 -28.27
CA ARG A 78 -17.42 7.42 -29.37
C ARG A 78 -17.90 6.01 -29.69
N GLU A 79 -16.95 5.09 -29.89
CA GLU A 79 -17.25 3.72 -30.25
C GLU A 79 -16.13 2.78 -29.81
N ILE A 80 -16.49 1.58 -29.35
CA ILE A 80 -15.55 0.47 -29.21
C ILE A 80 -16.15 -0.78 -29.85
N THR A 81 -15.45 -1.40 -30.79
CA THR A 81 -15.85 -2.64 -31.45
C THR A 81 -14.88 -3.78 -31.10
N GLY A 82 -15.36 -5.03 -31.20
CA GLY A 82 -14.54 -6.22 -30.90
C GLY A 82 -14.19 -6.43 -29.43
N LEU A 83 -14.83 -5.70 -28.51
CA LEU A 83 -14.54 -5.73 -27.06
C LEU A 83 -15.25 -6.90 -26.35
N PRO A 84 -14.51 -7.92 -25.86
CA PRO A 84 -15.09 -8.99 -25.04
C PRO A 84 -15.34 -8.53 -23.59
N PRO A 85 -15.99 -9.35 -22.74
CA PRO A 85 -16.03 -9.12 -21.30
C PRO A 85 -14.62 -8.99 -20.71
N ALA A 86 -14.47 -8.09 -19.73
CA ALA A 86 -13.17 -7.80 -19.13
C ALA A 86 -13.13 -8.10 -17.63
N VAL A 87 -11.97 -8.59 -17.18
CA VAL A 87 -11.64 -8.83 -15.77
C VAL A 87 -10.46 -7.95 -15.41
N ALA A 88 -10.65 -7.03 -14.46
CA ALA A 88 -9.55 -6.22 -13.94
C ALA A 88 -8.83 -6.93 -12.81
N LEU A 89 -7.50 -6.95 -12.89
CA LEU A 89 -6.61 -7.25 -11.78
C LEU A 89 -5.80 -6.00 -11.49
N GLN A 90 -6.43 -5.06 -10.78
CA GLN A 90 -5.75 -3.86 -10.32
C GLN A 90 -4.76 -4.20 -9.20
N GLN A 91 -3.72 -3.39 -9.07
CA GLN A 91 -2.83 -3.36 -7.93
C GLN A 91 -3.62 -2.93 -6.67
N SER A 92 -4.42 -3.84 -6.11
CA SER A 92 -5.22 -3.54 -4.93
C SER A 92 -4.28 -3.42 -3.73
N ARG A 93 -4.05 -2.18 -3.30
CA ARG A 93 -3.42 -1.78 -2.03
C ARG A 93 -4.38 -1.94 -0.84
N GLY A 94 -5.37 -2.84 -0.96
CA GLY A 94 -6.22 -3.20 0.16
C GLY A 94 -5.35 -3.70 1.31
N THR A 95 -5.63 -3.25 2.54
CA THR A 95 -4.81 -3.64 3.69
C THR A 95 -4.91 -5.15 3.85
N PRO A 96 -3.78 -5.90 3.79
CA PRO A 96 -3.80 -7.34 4.04
C PRO A 96 -4.48 -7.62 5.38
N SER A 97 -5.42 -8.55 5.40
CA SER A 97 -6.14 -8.92 6.61
C SER A 97 -5.54 -10.20 7.19
N SER A 98 -5.34 -10.23 8.50
CA SER A 98 -4.94 -11.45 9.21
C SER A 98 -5.98 -12.58 9.08
N ARG A 99 -7.21 -12.25 8.67
CA ARG A 99 -8.26 -13.25 8.39
C ARG A 99 -8.13 -13.92 7.03
N SER A 100 -7.42 -13.31 6.08
CA SER A 100 -7.16 -13.87 4.76
C SER A 100 -5.84 -14.65 4.76
N THR A 101 -5.82 -15.81 4.10
CA THR A 101 -4.65 -16.68 3.94
C THR A 101 -4.38 -16.99 2.47
N VAL A 102 -3.24 -17.61 2.18
CA VAL A 102 -2.92 -18.16 0.85
C VAL A 102 -4.06 -19.05 0.35
N GLY A 103 -4.58 -19.94 1.19
CA GLY A 103 -5.69 -20.83 0.85
C GLY A 103 -6.99 -20.11 0.52
N THR A 104 -7.30 -18.98 1.17
CA THR A 104 -8.50 -18.21 0.84
C THR A 104 -8.34 -17.38 -0.43
N VAL A 105 -7.18 -16.75 -0.64
CA VAL A 105 -6.89 -15.97 -1.87
C VAL A 105 -6.96 -16.86 -3.11
N THR A 106 -6.46 -18.09 -2.99
CA THR A 106 -6.41 -19.07 -4.09
C THR A 106 -7.64 -19.94 -4.21
N THR A 107 -8.64 -19.76 -3.34
CA THR A 107 -9.83 -20.61 -3.19
C THR A 107 -9.58 -22.09 -2.84
N LEU A 108 -8.32 -22.49 -2.66
CA LEU A 108 -7.93 -23.87 -2.29
C LEU A 108 -8.50 -24.30 -0.93
N SER A 109 -8.68 -23.35 -0.01
CA SER A 109 -9.28 -23.65 1.29
C SER A 109 -10.71 -24.19 1.16
N ASN A 110 -11.48 -23.77 0.17
CA ASN A 110 -12.84 -24.27 -0.04
C ASN A 110 -12.82 -25.74 -0.48
N SER A 111 -12.00 -26.08 -1.47
CA SER A 111 -11.85 -27.47 -1.93
C SER A 111 -11.35 -28.38 -0.81
N LEU A 112 -10.38 -27.91 0.00
CA LEU A 112 -9.89 -28.68 1.14
C LEU A 112 -10.98 -28.88 2.22
N ARG A 113 -11.75 -27.84 2.55
CA ARG A 113 -12.88 -27.95 3.49
C ARG A 113 -13.95 -28.93 3.00
N MET A 114 -14.24 -28.93 1.70
CA MET A 114 -15.15 -29.89 1.08
C MET A 114 -14.59 -31.32 1.16
N LEU A 115 -13.28 -31.50 0.96
CA LEU A 115 -12.61 -32.79 1.10
C LEU A 115 -12.77 -33.36 2.52
N PHE A 116 -12.48 -32.56 3.55
CA PHE A 116 -12.64 -32.99 4.95
C PHE A 116 -14.09 -33.32 5.29
N SER A 117 -15.03 -32.46 4.90
CA SER A 117 -16.45 -32.70 5.14
C SER A 117 -16.92 -34.01 4.51
N ARG A 118 -16.59 -34.26 3.23
CA ARG A 118 -17.17 -35.37 2.44
C ARG A 118 -16.37 -36.67 2.45
N ALA A 119 -15.07 -36.63 2.71
CA ALA A 119 -14.19 -37.78 2.59
C ALA A 119 -13.19 -37.93 3.76
N GLY A 120 -13.27 -37.06 4.77
CA GLY A 120 -12.47 -37.20 5.99
C GLY A 120 -12.90 -38.42 6.82
N SER A 121 -11.95 -38.97 7.57
CA SER A 121 -12.19 -39.98 8.60
C SER A 121 -12.66 -39.29 9.88
N TYR A 122 -13.87 -39.62 10.32
CA TYR A 122 -14.48 -39.08 11.54
C TYR A 122 -14.24 -40.04 12.71
N PRO A 123 -14.09 -39.52 13.94
CA PRO A 123 -14.12 -40.35 15.15
C PRO A 123 -15.45 -41.10 15.27
N ASP A 124 -15.42 -42.28 15.90
CA ASP A 124 -16.62 -43.08 16.13
C ASP A 124 -17.69 -42.29 16.90
N GLY A 125 -18.92 -42.27 16.38
CA GLY A 125 -20.04 -41.56 16.99
C GLY A 125 -20.03 -40.04 16.79
N ALA A 126 -19.05 -39.47 16.09
CA ALA A 126 -19.03 -38.04 15.77
C ALA A 126 -20.15 -37.66 14.78
N GLN A 127 -20.72 -36.47 14.96
CA GLN A 127 -21.68 -35.92 14.01
C GLN A 127 -20.97 -35.50 12.72
N HIS A 128 -21.67 -35.63 11.59
CA HIS A 128 -21.17 -35.13 10.31
C HIS A 128 -21.01 -33.61 10.35
N LEU A 129 -19.88 -33.12 9.86
CA LEU A 129 -19.58 -31.70 9.80
C LEU A 129 -19.66 -31.20 8.36
N ASP A 130 -20.48 -30.17 8.14
CA ASP A 130 -20.49 -29.46 6.86
C ASP A 130 -19.18 -28.70 6.63
N SER A 131 -18.92 -28.34 5.38
CA SER A 131 -17.67 -27.65 5.00
C SER A 131 -17.42 -26.36 5.80
N ASP A 132 -18.46 -25.66 6.25
CA ASP A 132 -18.36 -24.45 7.07
C ASP A 132 -17.75 -24.69 8.45
N ALA A 133 -17.88 -25.90 9.01
CA ALA A 133 -17.20 -26.25 10.26
C ALA A 133 -15.67 -26.28 10.11
N PHE A 134 -15.14 -26.38 8.90
CA PHE A 134 -13.70 -26.40 8.64
C PHE A 134 -13.13 -25.02 8.30
N SER A 135 -13.87 -23.94 8.58
CA SER A 135 -13.46 -22.56 8.29
C SER A 135 -13.21 -21.75 9.56
N PRO A 136 -12.06 -21.07 9.71
CA PRO A 136 -11.84 -20.15 10.81
C PRO A 136 -12.61 -18.82 10.64
N ASN A 137 -13.36 -18.65 9.55
CA ASN A 137 -14.10 -17.44 9.21
C ASN A 137 -15.62 -17.59 9.36
N THR A 138 -16.10 -18.75 9.84
CA THR A 138 -17.51 -19.00 10.11
C THR A 138 -17.71 -19.24 11.61
N ALA A 139 -18.88 -18.93 12.15
CA ALA A 139 -19.19 -19.24 13.56
C ALA A 139 -19.18 -20.76 13.85
N ALA A 140 -19.50 -21.56 12.82
CA ALA A 140 -19.52 -23.02 12.88
C ALA A 140 -18.12 -23.63 13.06
N GLY A 141 -17.09 -23.08 12.41
CA GLY A 141 -15.74 -23.65 12.44
C GLY A 141 -14.72 -22.90 13.29
N ALA A 142 -14.93 -21.61 13.52
CA ALA A 142 -13.99 -20.79 14.30
C ALA A 142 -13.90 -21.26 15.76
N CYS A 143 -12.67 -21.33 16.27
CA CYS A 143 -12.44 -21.48 17.70
C CYS A 143 -13.18 -20.36 18.46
N PRO A 144 -14.04 -20.68 19.45
CA PRO A 144 -14.87 -19.70 20.13
C PRO A 144 -14.06 -18.70 20.96
N GLU A 145 -12.91 -19.12 21.48
CA GLU A 145 -12.04 -18.29 22.32
C GLU A 145 -11.41 -17.14 21.51
N CYS A 146 -10.70 -17.47 20.42
CA CYS A 146 -10.02 -16.47 19.61
C CYS A 146 -10.86 -15.97 18.42
N SER A 147 -12.13 -16.39 18.30
CA SER A 147 -13.00 -16.08 17.14
C SER A 147 -12.34 -16.34 15.78
N GLY A 148 -11.57 -17.44 15.71
CA GLY A 148 -10.83 -17.86 14.51
C GLY A 148 -9.59 -17.03 14.15
N LEU A 149 -9.07 -16.21 15.06
CA LEU A 149 -7.80 -15.48 14.88
C LEU A 149 -6.56 -16.35 15.12
N GLY A 150 -6.66 -17.32 16.04
CA GLY A 150 -5.55 -18.21 16.44
C GLY A 150 -4.65 -17.62 17.52
N ILE A 151 -4.75 -16.32 17.77
CA ILE A 151 -4.06 -15.62 18.84
C ILE A 151 -5.08 -15.03 19.81
N VAL A 152 -4.67 -14.87 21.05
CA VAL A 152 -5.39 -14.09 22.05
C VAL A 152 -4.58 -12.86 22.41
N HIS A 153 -5.26 -11.73 22.52
CA HIS A 153 -4.67 -10.50 23.02
C HIS A 153 -4.97 -10.42 24.50
N THR A 154 -3.93 -10.39 25.31
CA THR A 154 -4.02 -10.25 26.76
C THR A 154 -3.27 -9.00 27.21
N VAL A 155 -3.56 -8.54 28.42
CA VAL A 155 -2.85 -7.43 29.05
C VAL A 155 -2.54 -7.84 30.48
N THR A 156 -1.41 -7.37 31.02
CA THR A 156 -0.99 -7.63 32.40
C THR A 156 -0.80 -6.30 33.12
N GLU A 157 -0.68 -6.34 34.45
CA GLU A 157 -0.35 -5.13 35.20
C GLU A 157 0.97 -4.53 34.71
N GLN A 158 1.99 -5.36 34.50
CA GLN A 158 3.29 -4.92 33.99
C GLN A 158 3.20 -4.32 32.59
N SER A 159 2.36 -4.87 31.70
CA SER A 159 2.21 -4.32 30.36
C SER A 159 1.44 -2.99 30.36
N LEU A 160 0.48 -2.81 31.27
CA LEU A 160 -0.31 -1.58 31.39
C LEU A 160 0.40 -0.47 32.20
N VAL A 161 1.27 -0.87 33.13
CA VAL A 161 2.02 -0.03 34.06
C VAL A 161 3.51 -0.41 34.00
N PRO A 162 4.27 0.09 33.01
CA PRO A 162 5.68 -0.27 32.85
C PRO A 162 6.59 0.24 33.97
N ASP A 163 6.25 1.39 34.57
CA ASP A 163 6.97 1.98 35.70
C ASP A 163 6.04 2.12 36.92
N PRO A 164 6.06 1.15 37.86
CA PRO A 164 5.21 1.17 39.04
C PRO A 164 5.73 2.11 40.14
N SER A 165 6.82 2.84 39.91
CA SER A 165 7.33 3.85 40.85
C SER A 165 6.60 5.20 40.75
N LEU A 166 5.92 5.44 39.63
CA LEU A 166 5.13 6.64 39.38
C LEU A 166 3.77 6.59 40.08
N SER A 167 3.19 7.76 40.35
CA SER A 167 1.78 7.87 40.77
C SER A 167 0.82 7.81 39.58
N ILE A 168 -0.49 7.63 39.83
CA ILE A 168 -1.51 7.72 38.77
C ILE A 168 -1.49 9.14 38.15
N ARG A 169 -1.27 10.18 38.96
CA ARG A 169 -1.13 11.56 38.48
C ARG A 169 0.07 11.73 37.55
N ASP A 170 1.20 11.10 37.87
CA ASP A 170 2.43 11.19 37.08
C ASP A 170 2.44 10.25 35.87
N GLY A 171 1.37 9.49 35.67
CA GLY A 171 1.17 8.68 34.47
C GLY A 171 1.60 7.23 34.60
N ALA A 172 1.55 6.64 35.80
CA ALA A 172 1.83 5.20 36.00
C ALA A 172 1.05 4.30 35.02
N VAL A 173 -0.24 4.57 34.81
CA VAL A 173 -1.08 3.84 33.85
C VAL A 173 -0.81 4.32 32.42
N ALA A 174 0.34 3.90 31.87
CA ALA A 174 0.80 4.31 30.54
C ALA A 174 -0.15 3.90 29.41
N ALA A 175 -0.97 2.86 29.62
CA ALA A 175 -1.93 2.36 28.64
C ALA A 175 -3.12 3.28 28.36
N TRP A 176 -3.41 4.22 29.26
CA TRP A 176 -4.52 5.15 29.11
C TRP A 176 -4.35 6.15 27.96
N PRO A 177 -5.45 6.72 27.47
CA PRO A 177 -5.38 7.75 26.44
C PRO A 177 -4.68 9.01 26.96
N GLY A 178 -3.95 9.70 26.09
CA GLY A 178 -3.38 11.01 26.40
C GLY A 178 -4.42 12.13 26.45
N ALA A 179 -3.90 13.34 26.68
CA ALA A 179 -4.66 14.59 26.66
C ALA A 179 -5.87 14.59 27.62
N TRP A 180 -7.02 15.11 27.17
CA TRP A 180 -8.18 15.31 28.03
C TRP A 180 -8.79 14.00 28.55
N HIS A 181 -8.80 12.93 27.76
CA HIS A 181 -9.47 11.68 28.17
C HIS A 181 -8.71 10.97 29.31
N GLY A 182 -7.37 10.94 29.26
CA GLY A 182 -6.58 10.43 30.38
C GLY A 182 -6.70 11.31 31.63
N LYS A 183 -6.78 12.64 31.45
CA LYS A 183 -7.10 13.54 32.57
C LYS A 183 -8.46 13.20 33.20
N ASN A 184 -9.48 13.02 32.38
CA ASN A 184 -10.84 12.68 32.82
C ASN A 184 -10.86 11.39 33.66
N LEU A 185 -10.21 10.32 33.21
CA LEU A 185 -10.13 9.07 33.99
C LEU A 185 -9.47 9.27 35.36
N ARG A 186 -8.44 10.11 35.46
CA ARG A 186 -7.81 10.47 36.74
C ARG A 186 -8.71 11.31 37.64
N ASP A 187 -9.42 12.28 37.06
CA ASP A 187 -10.38 13.12 37.79
C ASP A 187 -11.53 12.26 38.35
N ILE A 188 -12.02 11.27 37.57
CA ILE A 188 -13.02 10.29 38.02
C ILE A 188 -12.51 9.45 39.18
N LEU A 189 -11.29 8.91 39.10
CA LEU A 189 -10.71 8.12 40.20
C LEU A 189 -10.61 8.94 41.50
N THR A 190 -10.29 10.23 41.39
CA THR A 190 -10.24 11.14 42.54
C THR A 190 -11.61 11.24 43.21
N GLU A 191 -12.68 11.41 42.42
CA GLU A 191 -14.06 11.49 42.93
C GLU A 191 -14.55 10.16 43.53
N LEU A 192 -14.06 9.04 42.99
CA LEU A 192 -14.31 7.70 43.53
C LEU A 192 -13.50 7.38 44.80
N GLY A 193 -12.63 8.31 45.25
CA GLY A 193 -11.89 8.19 46.51
C GLY A 193 -10.55 7.46 46.40
N HIS A 194 -10.02 7.26 45.20
CA HIS A 194 -8.71 6.65 44.98
C HIS A 194 -7.56 7.65 45.20
N ASP A 195 -6.47 7.19 45.82
CA ASP A 195 -5.28 8.01 46.07
C ASP A 195 -4.40 8.06 44.81
N ILE A 196 -4.61 9.07 43.97
CA ILE A 196 -3.91 9.19 42.68
C ILE A 196 -2.49 9.75 42.78
N ASP A 197 -2.07 10.22 43.95
CA ASP A 197 -0.77 10.86 44.20
C ASP A 197 0.25 9.88 44.79
N ARG A 198 -0.20 8.73 45.28
CA ARG A 198 0.66 7.66 45.79
C ARG A 198 1.35 6.90 44.64
N PRO A 199 2.63 6.49 44.80
CA PRO A 199 3.28 5.56 43.88
C PRO A 199 2.45 4.29 43.65
N TRP A 200 2.32 3.86 42.40
CA TRP A 200 1.46 2.74 42.01
C TRP A 200 1.72 1.47 42.83
N ARG A 201 3.00 1.09 43.01
CA ARG A 201 3.40 -0.08 43.80
C ARG A 201 2.95 -0.05 45.27
N GLU A 202 2.59 1.11 45.80
CA GLU A 202 2.14 1.30 47.19
C GLU A 202 0.62 1.28 47.33
N LEU A 203 -0.14 1.22 46.22
CA LEU A 203 -1.57 1.02 46.24
C LEU A 203 -1.93 -0.45 46.58
N PRO A 204 -3.01 -0.68 47.36
CA PRO A 204 -3.53 -2.01 47.60
C PRO A 204 -3.78 -2.80 46.29
N GLN A 205 -3.48 -4.10 46.27
CA GLN A 205 -3.66 -4.92 45.05
C GLN A 205 -5.11 -4.88 44.53
N ALA A 206 -6.10 -4.94 45.42
CA ALA A 206 -7.51 -4.89 45.03
C ALA A 206 -7.89 -3.57 44.32
N GLU A 207 -7.26 -2.46 44.73
CA GLU A 207 -7.46 -1.16 44.10
C GLU A 207 -6.81 -1.11 42.71
N ARG A 208 -5.56 -1.61 42.61
CA ARG A 208 -4.86 -1.74 41.32
C ARG A 208 -5.61 -2.65 40.34
N ASP A 209 -6.11 -3.78 40.80
CA ASP A 209 -6.87 -4.74 40.00
C ASP A 209 -8.18 -4.11 39.49
N TRP A 210 -8.90 -3.38 40.36
CA TRP A 210 -10.12 -2.70 39.97
C TRP A 210 -9.84 -1.60 38.93
N ILE A 211 -8.82 -0.77 39.14
CA ILE A 211 -8.44 0.30 38.21
C ILE A 211 -8.09 -0.28 36.82
N LEU A 212 -7.35 -1.40 36.77
CA LEU A 212 -6.88 -1.96 35.51
C LEU A 212 -7.90 -2.87 34.81
N PHE A 213 -8.60 -3.73 35.54
CA PHE A 213 -9.27 -4.90 34.96
C PHE A 213 -10.79 -4.94 35.19
N THR A 214 -11.37 -3.97 35.89
CA THR A 214 -12.83 -3.94 36.10
C THR A 214 -13.61 -3.78 34.78
N ASP A 215 -14.77 -4.44 34.70
CA ASP A 215 -15.77 -4.21 33.65
C ASP A 215 -16.86 -3.22 34.11
N GLU A 216 -16.77 -2.72 35.35
CA GLU A 216 -17.66 -1.70 35.88
C GLU A 216 -17.45 -0.36 35.16
N GLN A 217 -18.54 0.40 34.97
CA GLN A 217 -18.53 1.71 34.34
C GLN A 217 -19.27 2.74 35.21
N PRO A 218 -18.80 3.03 36.44
CA PRO A 218 -19.45 4.01 37.28
C PRO A 218 -19.48 5.39 36.61
N GLU A 219 -20.59 6.09 36.79
CA GLU A 219 -20.75 7.48 36.38
C GLU A 219 -20.68 8.39 37.60
N VAL A 220 -19.79 9.37 37.55
CA VAL A 220 -19.60 10.36 38.61
C VAL A 220 -19.64 11.77 38.05
N THR A 221 -20.11 12.72 38.85
CA THR A 221 -20.01 14.14 38.51
C THR A 221 -18.60 14.61 38.81
N VAL A 222 -17.86 14.99 37.78
CA VAL A 222 -16.49 15.49 37.93
C VAL A 222 -16.52 17.01 38.09
N HIS A 223 -15.84 17.50 39.13
CA HIS A 223 -15.66 18.92 39.43
C HIS A 223 -14.22 19.36 39.08
N PRO A 224 -13.92 19.70 37.80
CA PRO A 224 -12.53 19.88 37.36
C PRO A 224 -11.92 21.17 37.90
N VAL A 225 -10.90 21.06 38.76
CA VAL A 225 -10.08 22.22 39.17
C VAL A 225 -9.24 22.69 37.97
N ARG A 226 -9.53 23.88 37.46
CA ARG A 226 -8.86 24.51 36.32
C ARG A 226 -8.15 25.80 36.75
N GLY A 227 -7.12 26.21 35.99
CA GLY A 227 -6.31 27.40 36.29
C GLY A 227 -7.14 28.71 36.27
N PRO A 228 -6.57 29.82 36.79
CA PRO A 228 -7.28 31.10 36.91
C PRO A 228 -7.83 31.56 35.55
N GLY A 229 -9.13 31.87 35.48
CA GLY A 229 -9.80 32.36 34.27
C GLY A 229 -10.42 31.30 33.35
N GLN A 230 -10.35 30.01 33.70
CA GLN A 230 -11.01 28.95 32.92
C GLN A 230 -12.43 28.66 33.43
N ILE A 231 -13.37 28.48 32.51
CA ILE A 231 -14.76 28.12 32.81
C ILE A 231 -14.78 26.75 33.52
N GLN A 232 -15.24 26.77 34.78
CA GLN A 232 -15.47 25.60 35.61
C GLN A 232 -16.89 25.10 35.33
N ARG A 233 -17.00 24.05 34.53
CA ARG A 233 -18.27 23.37 34.26
C ARG A 233 -18.11 21.92 34.64
N ASP A 234 -18.99 21.51 35.54
CA ASP A 234 -19.16 20.10 35.91
C ASP A 234 -19.58 19.31 34.69
N TYR A 235 -19.14 18.06 34.65
CA TYR A 235 -19.57 17.12 33.63
C TYR A 235 -19.67 15.73 34.25
N THR A 236 -20.59 14.92 33.72
CA THR A 236 -20.68 13.51 34.11
C THR A 236 -19.61 12.73 33.37
N GLY A 237 -18.66 12.17 34.11
CA GLY A 237 -17.62 11.29 33.62
C GLY A 237 -18.02 9.82 33.84
N ARG A 238 -17.78 8.97 32.85
CA ARG A 238 -17.95 7.52 32.96
C ARG A 238 -16.58 6.87 33.02
N TYR A 239 -16.32 6.08 34.06
CA TYR A 239 -15.05 5.37 34.20
C TYR A 239 -14.94 4.20 33.22
N GLN A 240 -13.71 3.90 32.81
CA GLN A 240 -13.37 2.72 32.04
C GLN A 240 -12.02 2.17 32.52
N GLY A 241 -11.99 0.89 32.92
CA GLY A 241 -10.75 0.22 33.28
C GLY A 241 -9.72 0.20 32.14
N ALA A 242 -8.43 0.18 32.48
CA ALA A 242 -7.35 0.25 31.48
C ALA A 242 -7.40 -0.89 30.44
N ARG A 243 -7.68 -2.13 30.86
CA ARG A 243 -7.91 -3.28 29.98
C ARG A 243 -9.05 -3.00 29.00
N ALA A 244 -10.20 -2.55 29.51
CA ALA A 244 -11.38 -2.30 28.70
C ALA A 244 -11.11 -1.23 27.62
N TYR A 245 -10.40 -0.16 27.99
CA TYR A 245 -9.97 0.87 27.04
C TYR A 245 -9.06 0.30 25.94
N VAL A 246 -8.03 -0.47 26.32
CA VAL A 246 -7.07 -1.10 25.41
C VAL A 246 -7.79 -2.04 24.42
N MET A 247 -8.59 -2.97 24.93
CA MET A 247 -9.29 -3.95 24.10
C MET A 247 -10.34 -3.30 23.18
N HIS A 248 -11.11 -2.35 23.70
CA HIS A 248 -12.08 -1.60 22.90
C HIS A 248 -11.39 -0.82 21.77
N THR A 249 -10.28 -0.15 22.08
CA THR A 249 -9.51 0.60 21.07
C THR A 249 -8.95 -0.35 20.01
N LEU A 250 -8.43 -1.51 20.39
CA LEU A 250 -7.92 -2.50 19.46
C LEU A 250 -9.00 -3.08 18.55
N ALA A 251 -10.23 -3.26 19.05
CA ALA A 251 -11.35 -3.77 18.26
C ALA A 251 -11.90 -2.73 17.28
N ASN A 252 -12.02 -1.47 17.71
CA ASN A 252 -12.87 -0.48 17.03
C ASN A 252 -12.12 0.68 16.37
N THR A 253 -10.81 0.84 16.60
CA THR A 253 -10.09 2.00 16.04
C THR A 253 -9.81 1.86 14.55
N GLY A 254 -10.16 2.89 13.78
CA GLY A 254 -9.69 3.07 12.40
C GLY A 254 -8.29 3.71 12.30
N SER A 255 -7.70 4.16 13.43
CA SER A 255 -6.42 4.88 13.46
C SER A 255 -5.23 3.92 13.63
N PRO A 256 -4.32 3.79 12.64
CA PRO A 256 -3.16 2.92 12.74
C PRO A 256 -2.19 3.33 13.85
N THR A 257 -2.00 4.64 14.06
CA THR A 257 -1.12 5.18 15.09
C THR A 257 -1.64 4.84 16.49
N LEU A 258 -2.95 5.03 16.71
CA LEU A 258 -3.56 4.68 17.99
C LEU A 258 -3.54 3.17 18.23
N ARG A 259 -3.80 2.37 17.18
CA ARG A 259 -3.68 0.91 17.23
C ARG A 259 -2.26 0.48 17.63
N ARG A 260 -1.23 1.04 17.00
CA ARG A 260 0.19 0.72 17.31
C ARG A 260 0.55 1.08 18.74
N ARG A 261 0.14 2.26 19.22
CA ARG A 261 0.33 2.69 20.60
C ARG A 261 -0.30 1.71 21.59
N VAL A 262 -1.53 1.26 21.34
CA VAL A 262 -2.20 0.35 22.26
C VAL A 262 -1.60 -1.06 22.21
N LEU A 263 -1.18 -1.52 21.04
CA LEU A 263 -0.53 -2.82 20.85
C LEU A 263 0.76 -2.99 21.68
N GLN A 264 1.47 -1.91 22.01
CA GLN A 264 2.69 -1.99 22.83
C GLN A 264 2.42 -2.51 24.26
N TYR A 265 1.17 -2.40 24.71
CA TYR A 265 0.74 -2.85 26.05
C TYR A 265 0.02 -4.20 26.00
N VAL A 266 -0.08 -4.82 24.83
CA VAL A 266 -0.81 -6.06 24.59
C VAL A 266 0.19 -7.19 24.40
N LEU A 267 0.04 -8.24 25.21
CA LEU A 267 0.72 -9.51 24.97
C LEU A 267 -0.10 -10.30 23.95
N THR A 268 0.58 -10.92 23.00
CA THR A 268 -0.04 -11.72 21.94
C THR A 268 0.49 -13.13 22.03
N ASP A 269 -0.37 -14.05 22.45
CA ASP A 269 -0.02 -15.45 22.64
C ASP A 269 -0.84 -16.35 21.70
N PRO A 270 -0.32 -17.53 21.32
CA PRO A 270 -1.15 -18.56 20.71
C PRO A 270 -2.37 -18.84 21.58
N CYS A 271 -3.54 -18.94 20.95
CA CYS A 271 -4.77 -19.21 21.67
C CYS A 271 -4.64 -20.52 22.47
N PRO A 272 -4.91 -20.54 23.78
CA PRO A 272 -4.70 -21.72 24.62
C PRO A 272 -5.66 -22.86 24.28
N VAL A 273 -6.82 -22.56 23.69
CA VAL A 273 -7.84 -23.56 23.33
C VAL A 273 -7.50 -24.28 22.04
N CYS A 274 -7.11 -23.55 21.00
CA CYS A 274 -6.84 -24.13 19.69
C CYS A 274 -5.34 -24.28 19.38
N GLY A 275 -4.45 -23.82 20.26
CA GLY A 275 -3.01 -23.84 20.05
C GLY A 275 -2.55 -23.07 18.82
N GLY A 276 -3.33 -22.08 18.35
CA GLY A 276 -3.05 -21.35 17.11
C GLY A 276 -3.70 -21.89 15.85
N THR A 277 -4.38 -23.04 15.90
CA THR A 277 -4.99 -23.69 14.71
C THR A 277 -6.27 -22.98 14.21
N ARG A 278 -6.83 -22.06 15.00
CA ARG A 278 -8.00 -21.20 14.68
C ARG A 278 -9.34 -21.93 14.58
N LEU A 279 -9.36 -23.26 14.72
CA LEU A 279 -10.54 -24.09 14.53
C LEU A 279 -11.04 -24.69 15.84
N ARG A 280 -12.27 -25.17 15.82
CA ARG A 280 -12.85 -25.93 16.92
C ARG A 280 -12.23 -27.34 17.03
N PRO A 281 -12.16 -27.92 18.24
CA PRO A 281 -11.64 -29.28 18.44
C PRO A 281 -12.36 -30.34 17.60
N GLU A 282 -13.67 -30.23 17.41
CA GLU A 282 -14.47 -31.17 16.63
C GLU A 282 -14.03 -31.21 15.16
N SER A 283 -13.66 -30.04 14.60
CA SER A 283 -13.16 -29.92 13.23
C SER A 283 -11.74 -30.46 13.08
N LEU A 284 -10.92 -30.31 14.13
CA LEU A 284 -9.54 -30.83 14.17
C LEU A 284 -9.50 -32.36 14.33
N ALA A 285 -10.54 -32.96 14.91
CA ALA A 285 -10.64 -34.40 15.11
C ALA A 285 -10.90 -35.18 13.81
N VAL A 286 -11.41 -34.52 12.76
CA VAL A 286 -11.61 -35.14 11.44
C VAL A 286 -10.28 -35.11 10.68
N THR A 287 -9.89 -36.24 10.10
CA THR A 287 -8.59 -36.39 9.46
C THR A 287 -8.68 -36.82 7.99
N VAL A 288 -7.71 -36.40 7.19
CA VAL A 288 -7.44 -36.91 5.84
C VAL A 288 -6.00 -37.37 5.81
N ALA A 289 -5.74 -38.61 5.37
CA ALA A 289 -4.42 -39.23 5.43
C ALA A 289 -3.77 -39.14 6.84
N GLY A 290 -4.59 -39.31 7.89
CA GLY A 290 -4.16 -39.26 9.29
C GLY A 290 -3.81 -37.87 9.83
N ARG A 291 -4.10 -36.79 9.07
CA ARG A 291 -3.82 -35.40 9.46
C ARG A 291 -5.09 -34.56 9.51
N SER A 292 -5.18 -33.69 10.50
CA SER A 292 -6.21 -32.65 10.61
C SER A 292 -6.07 -31.60 9.51
N ILE A 293 -7.11 -30.80 9.29
CA ILE A 293 -7.08 -29.72 8.29
C ILE A 293 -6.03 -28.65 8.64
N ALA A 294 -5.80 -28.39 9.93
CA ALA A 294 -4.78 -27.44 10.38
C ALA A 294 -3.37 -27.93 10.02
N GLU A 295 -3.10 -29.22 10.20
CA GLU A 295 -1.81 -29.81 9.82
C GLU A 295 -1.60 -29.80 8.31
N LEU A 296 -2.62 -30.15 7.51
CA LEU A 296 -2.50 -30.11 6.05
C LEU A 296 -2.34 -28.69 5.50
N THR A 297 -3.02 -27.70 6.07
CA THR A 297 -2.89 -26.31 5.62
C THR A 297 -1.58 -25.65 6.04
N ALA A 298 -0.90 -26.16 7.07
CA ALA A 298 0.41 -25.71 7.49
C ALA A 298 1.55 -26.22 6.59
N LEU A 299 1.36 -27.35 5.90
CA LEU A 299 2.37 -27.89 4.99
C LEU A 299 2.63 -26.93 3.82
N PRO A 300 3.91 -26.79 3.39
CA PRO A 300 4.22 -26.24 2.08
C PRO A 300 3.45 -26.99 0.98
N MET A 301 2.99 -26.28 -0.05
CA MET A 301 2.29 -26.89 -1.19
C MET A 301 3.04 -28.09 -1.80
N THR A 302 4.38 -28.00 -1.88
CA THR A 302 5.26 -29.08 -2.35
C THR A 302 5.19 -30.34 -1.50
N GLU A 303 4.99 -30.21 -0.18
CA GLU A 303 4.79 -31.32 0.75
C GLU A 303 3.32 -31.77 0.83
N LEU A 304 2.38 -30.86 0.58
CA LEU A 304 0.95 -31.16 0.54
C LEU A 304 0.59 -32.07 -0.65
N LEU A 305 1.19 -31.85 -1.82
CA LEU A 305 0.96 -32.61 -3.04
C LEU A 305 1.09 -34.14 -2.86
N PRO A 306 2.21 -34.69 -2.36
CA PRO A 306 2.34 -36.13 -2.18
C PRO A 306 1.33 -36.69 -1.18
N VAL A 307 0.97 -35.93 -0.14
CA VAL A 307 -0.04 -36.34 0.85
C VAL A 307 -1.42 -36.47 0.19
N LEU A 308 -1.82 -35.49 -0.62
CA LEU A 308 -3.11 -35.52 -1.32
C LEU A 308 -3.18 -36.63 -2.38
N ARG A 309 -2.08 -36.90 -3.09
CA ARG A 309 -2.02 -37.96 -4.11
C ARG A 309 -2.06 -39.36 -3.51
N ALA A 310 -1.48 -39.55 -2.32
CA ALA A 310 -1.41 -40.84 -1.64
C ALA A 310 -2.60 -41.12 -0.71
N ALA A 311 -3.49 -40.14 -0.48
CA ALA A 311 -4.62 -40.29 0.42
C ALA A 311 -5.60 -41.37 -0.08
N ASP A 312 -5.88 -42.35 0.77
CA ASP A 312 -6.94 -43.33 0.52
C ASP A 312 -8.31 -42.67 0.74
N LEU A 313 -9.02 -42.42 -0.36
CA LEU A 313 -10.23 -41.60 -0.39
C LEU A 313 -11.36 -42.31 -1.14
N SER A 314 -12.60 -42.00 -0.75
CA SER A 314 -13.80 -42.38 -1.50
C SER A 314 -13.77 -41.81 -2.92
N THR A 315 -14.64 -42.32 -3.82
CA THR A 315 -14.72 -41.82 -5.20
C THR A 315 -14.95 -40.30 -5.29
N VAL A 316 -15.80 -39.75 -4.41
CA VAL A 316 -16.04 -38.30 -4.32
C VAL A 316 -14.79 -37.58 -3.81
N GLY A 317 -14.13 -38.12 -2.78
CA GLY A 317 -12.89 -37.57 -2.24
C GLY A 317 -11.77 -37.54 -3.28
N ARG A 318 -11.61 -38.58 -4.08
CA ARG A 318 -10.63 -38.63 -5.18
C ARG A 318 -10.87 -37.55 -6.23
N GLY A 319 -12.12 -37.25 -6.59
CA GLY A 319 -12.45 -36.17 -7.51
C GLY A 319 -12.06 -34.79 -6.96
N ILE A 320 -12.37 -34.52 -5.68
CA ILE A 320 -12.01 -33.27 -5.02
C ILE A 320 -10.49 -33.15 -4.88
N ALA A 321 -9.81 -34.22 -4.46
CA ALA A 321 -8.37 -34.25 -4.30
C ALA A 321 -7.64 -34.06 -5.64
N ALA A 322 -8.14 -34.65 -6.73
CA ALA A 322 -7.56 -34.47 -8.07
C ALA A 322 -7.64 -33.01 -8.55
N ASP A 323 -8.79 -32.34 -8.38
CA ASP A 323 -8.89 -30.90 -8.68
C ASP A 323 -7.97 -30.07 -7.79
N LEU A 324 -7.92 -30.36 -6.49
CA LEU A 324 -7.06 -29.65 -5.54
C LEU A 324 -5.58 -29.81 -5.91
N VAL A 325 -5.11 -31.03 -6.19
CA VAL A 325 -3.75 -31.34 -6.65
C VAL A 325 -3.42 -30.55 -7.90
N ALA A 326 -4.30 -30.58 -8.90
CA ALA A 326 -4.07 -29.89 -10.16
C ALA A 326 -4.00 -28.36 -10.01
N ARG A 327 -4.69 -27.75 -9.04
CA ARG A 327 -4.56 -26.32 -8.73
C ARG A 327 -3.30 -26.00 -7.92
N VAL A 328 -2.93 -26.86 -6.98
CA VAL A 328 -1.72 -26.70 -6.17
C VAL A 328 -0.45 -26.86 -7.02
N GLU A 329 -0.45 -27.77 -8.00
CA GLU A 329 0.64 -27.95 -8.97
C GLU A 329 0.94 -26.65 -9.73
N VAL A 330 -0.09 -25.98 -10.26
CA VAL A 330 0.07 -24.69 -10.95
C VAL A 330 0.77 -23.67 -10.06
N LEU A 331 0.37 -23.55 -8.78
CA LEU A 331 1.03 -22.62 -7.87
C LEU A 331 2.47 -23.05 -7.55
N ALA A 332 2.72 -24.34 -7.40
CA ALA A 332 4.05 -24.88 -7.13
C ALA A 332 5.02 -24.63 -8.29
N ASP A 333 4.58 -24.88 -9.53
CA ASP A 333 5.35 -24.67 -10.76
C ASP A 333 5.70 -23.19 -10.98
N LEU A 334 4.89 -22.28 -10.43
CA LEU A 334 5.12 -20.83 -10.42
C LEU A 334 6.04 -20.36 -9.28
N GLY A 335 6.73 -21.29 -8.61
CA GLY A 335 7.67 -20.98 -7.54
C GLY A 335 7.00 -20.66 -6.19
N LEU A 336 5.68 -20.85 -6.04
CA LEU A 336 4.95 -20.60 -4.79
C LEU A 336 4.82 -21.87 -3.92
N GLY A 337 5.49 -22.95 -4.32
CA GLY A 337 5.39 -24.27 -3.71
C GLY A 337 5.84 -24.36 -2.25
N TYR A 338 6.59 -23.37 -1.76
CA TYR A 338 7.03 -23.28 -0.37
C TYR A 338 5.97 -22.68 0.57
N LEU A 339 4.88 -22.12 0.02
CA LEU A 339 3.82 -21.51 0.81
C LEU A 339 2.89 -22.57 1.39
N GLY A 340 2.56 -22.45 2.68
CA GLY A 340 1.43 -23.15 3.29
C GLY A 340 0.12 -22.41 3.08
N LEU A 341 -0.99 -23.14 2.94
CA LEU A 341 -2.33 -22.57 2.76
C LEU A 341 -2.83 -21.75 3.96
N ALA A 342 -2.30 -22.03 5.16
CA ALA A 342 -2.61 -21.30 6.38
C ALA A 342 -1.83 -19.98 6.51
N ARG A 343 -0.80 -19.74 5.67
CA ARG A 343 0.01 -18.53 5.73
C ARG A 343 -0.87 -17.30 5.50
N THR A 344 -0.80 -16.34 6.41
CA THR A 344 -1.68 -15.17 6.40
C THR A 344 -1.18 -14.14 5.39
N THR A 345 -2.11 -13.48 4.69
CA THR A 345 -1.76 -12.49 3.66
C THR A 345 -0.86 -11.33 4.11
N PRO A 346 -0.91 -10.84 5.37
CA PRO A 346 0.01 -9.79 5.81
C PRO A 346 1.49 -10.22 5.87
N THR A 347 1.76 -11.53 5.88
CA THR A 347 3.12 -12.08 5.89
C THR A 347 3.65 -12.39 4.50
N LEU A 348 2.83 -12.22 3.46
CA LEU A 348 3.25 -12.40 2.08
C LEU A 348 3.92 -11.13 1.58
N SER A 349 4.99 -11.30 0.83
CA SER A 349 5.54 -10.25 -0.01
C SER A 349 4.52 -9.82 -1.06
N PRO A 350 4.62 -8.56 -1.54
CA PRO A 350 3.79 -8.09 -2.65
C PRO A 350 3.84 -9.03 -3.85
N GLY A 351 5.02 -9.57 -4.18
CA GLY A 351 5.18 -10.48 -5.30
C GLY A 351 4.61 -11.88 -5.12
N GLU A 352 4.66 -12.45 -3.91
CA GLU A 352 3.93 -13.69 -3.61
C GLU A 352 2.42 -13.46 -3.78
N LEU A 353 1.88 -12.39 -3.20
CA LEU A 353 0.45 -12.08 -3.27
C LEU A 353 -0.02 -11.82 -4.70
N GLN A 354 0.76 -11.09 -5.49
CA GLN A 354 0.46 -10.77 -6.88
C GLN A 354 0.44 -12.03 -7.75
N ARG A 355 1.47 -12.86 -7.66
CA ARG A 355 1.51 -14.15 -8.38
C ARG A 355 0.35 -15.06 -7.97
N LEU A 356 0.01 -15.15 -6.67
CA LEU A 356 -1.14 -15.93 -6.20
C LEU A 356 -2.46 -15.43 -6.84
N ARG A 357 -2.68 -14.11 -6.90
CA ARG A 357 -3.88 -13.52 -7.48
C ARG A 357 -4.04 -13.84 -8.97
N ILE A 358 -2.96 -13.67 -9.73
CA ILE A 358 -2.97 -13.90 -11.18
C ILE A 358 -3.04 -15.41 -11.46
N ALA A 359 -2.26 -16.23 -10.76
CA ALA A 359 -2.27 -17.68 -10.93
C ALA A 359 -3.63 -18.32 -10.62
N THR A 360 -4.40 -17.74 -9.69
CA THR A 360 -5.77 -18.20 -9.41
C THR A 360 -6.67 -18.08 -10.65
N GLN A 361 -6.40 -17.15 -11.55
CA GLN A 361 -7.16 -16.98 -12.80
C GLN A 361 -6.95 -18.13 -13.79
N LEU A 362 -5.79 -18.76 -13.80
CA LEU A 362 -5.47 -19.89 -14.69
C LEU A 362 -6.43 -21.07 -14.54
N ARG A 363 -7.06 -21.21 -13.36
CA ARG A 363 -7.99 -22.29 -13.04
C ARG A 363 -9.41 -21.81 -12.73
N SER A 364 -9.71 -20.57 -13.11
CA SER A 364 -11.06 -20.00 -13.04
C SER A 364 -12.01 -20.59 -14.10
N GLY A 365 -11.45 -21.15 -15.18
CA GLY A 365 -12.22 -21.65 -16.34
C GLY A 365 -12.71 -20.55 -17.27
N LEU A 366 -12.23 -19.30 -17.11
CA LEU A 366 -12.54 -18.19 -18.00
C LEU A 366 -11.85 -18.36 -19.35
N PHE A 367 -12.60 -18.11 -20.41
CA PHE A 367 -12.19 -18.21 -21.81
C PHE A 367 -12.78 -17.03 -22.58
N GLY A 368 -12.03 -16.46 -23.53
CA GLY A 368 -12.50 -15.38 -24.40
C GLY A 368 -12.73 -14.06 -23.67
N VAL A 369 -12.03 -13.83 -22.54
CA VAL A 369 -12.08 -12.57 -21.79
C VAL A 369 -10.82 -11.73 -22.04
N VAL A 370 -10.91 -10.42 -21.78
CA VAL A 370 -9.74 -9.54 -21.67
C VAL A 370 -9.39 -9.38 -20.19
N TYR A 371 -8.19 -9.80 -19.80
CA TYR A 371 -7.61 -9.43 -18.52
C TYR A 371 -6.96 -8.05 -18.65
N VAL A 372 -7.38 -7.09 -17.83
CA VAL A 372 -6.74 -5.77 -17.74
C VAL A 372 -5.92 -5.69 -16.45
N LEU A 373 -4.60 -5.64 -16.57
CA LEU A 373 -3.65 -5.68 -15.44
C LEU A 373 -2.97 -4.32 -15.29
N ASP A 374 -2.82 -3.90 -14.03
CA ASP A 374 -2.13 -2.66 -13.66
C ASP A 374 -0.79 -3.00 -13.00
N GLU A 375 0.31 -2.76 -13.72
CA GLU A 375 1.70 -2.92 -13.27
C GLU A 375 1.96 -4.23 -12.50
N PRO A 376 1.71 -5.41 -13.11
CA PRO A 376 1.80 -6.66 -12.38
C PRO A 376 3.23 -7.00 -11.92
N SER A 377 4.27 -6.41 -12.51
CA SER A 377 5.66 -6.54 -12.07
C SER A 377 6.12 -5.52 -11.02
N ALA A 378 5.26 -4.55 -10.64
CA ALA A 378 5.62 -3.49 -9.70
C ALA A 378 6.16 -4.05 -8.37
N GLY A 379 7.39 -3.66 -8.00
CA GLY A 379 8.05 -4.09 -6.77
C GLY A 379 8.50 -5.57 -6.77
N LEU A 380 8.49 -6.23 -7.93
CA LEU A 380 9.07 -7.56 -8.09
C LEU A 380 10.56 -7.47 -8.33
N HIS A 381 11.29 -8.40 -7.71
CA HIS A 381 12.66 -8.66 -8.12
C HIS A 381 12.66 -9.29 -9.54
N PRO A 382 13.66 -9.02 -10.40
CA PRO A 382 13.68 -9.57 -11.77
C PRO A 382 13.54 -11.10 -11.84
N ALA A 383 14.03 -11.83 -10.83
CA ALA A 383 13.80 -13.28 -10.71
C ALA A 383 12.32 -13.67 -10.58
N ASP A 384 11.54 -12.86 -9.86
CA ASP A 384 10.11 -13.07 -9.67
C ASP A 384 9.32 -12.63 -10.93
N THR A 385 9.81 -11.63 -11.67
CA THR A 385 9.23 -11.20 -12.96
C THR A 385 9.29 -12.29 -14.03
N GLU A 386 10.39 -13.06 -14.12
CA GLU A 386 10.49 -14.21 -15.04
C GLU A 386 9.35 -15.23 -14.81
N GLN A 387 8.99 -15.47 -13.56
CA GLN A 387 7.90 -16.38 -13.19
C GLN A 387 6.52 -15.78 -13.49
N LEU A 388 6.33 -14.47 -13.24
CA LEU A 388 5.11 -13.77 -13.62
C LEU A 388 4.83 -13.90 -15.12
N LEU A 389 5.83 -13.70 -15.97
CA LEU A 389 5.69 -13.83 -17.43
C LEU A 389 5.18 -15.21 -17.84
N THR A 390 5.63 -16.26 -17.15
CA THR A 390 5.12 -17.63 -17.39
C THR A 390 3.62 -17.75 -17.09
N VAL A 391 3.11 -17.05 -16.07
CA VAL A 391 1.67 -17.00 -15.77
C VAL A 391 0.90 -16.29 -16.89
N LEU A 392 1.42 -15.17 -17.38
CA LEU A 392 0.79 -14.39 -18.45
C LEU A 392 0.70 -15.20 -19.75
N ASP A 393 1.78 -15.90 -20.12
CA ASP A 393 1.82 -16.79 -21.28
C ASP A 393 0.75 -17.88 -21.19
N GLN A 394 0.55 -18.47 -20.00
CA GLN A 394 -0.47 -19.50 -19.78
C GLN A 394 -1.90 -18.96 -19.84
N LEU A 395 -2.16 -17.72 -19.39
CA LEU A 395 -3.48 -17.10 -19.52
C LEU A 395 -3.85 -16.87 -20.99
N ILE A 396 -2.88 -16.48 -21.82
CA ILE A 396 -3.07 -16.31 -23.27
C ILE A 396 -3.32 -17.67 -23.93
N ALA A 397 -2.51 -18.68 -23.59
CA ALA A 397 -2.68 -20.04 -24.11
C ALA A 397 -4.04 -20.66 -23.75
N ALA A 398 -4.66 -20.21 -22.66
CA ALA A 398 -6.03 -20.59 -22.28
C ALA A 398 -7.13 -19.87 -23.10
N GLY A 399 -6.78 -19.08 -24.12
CA GLY A 399 -7.72 -18.41 -25.02
C GLY A 399 -8.21 -17.06 -24.50
N ASN A 400 -7.35 -16.31 -23.79
CA ASN A 400 -7.68 -14.99 -23.26
C ASN A 400 -6.74 -13.92 -23.84
N SER A 401 -7.17 -12.66 -23.76
CA SER A 401 -6.37 -11.49 -24.15
C SER A 401 -5.84 -10.78 -22.92
N LEU A 402 -4.61 -10.28 -22.95
CA LEU A 402 -3.99 -9.58 -21.80
C LEU A 402 -3.63 -8.14 -22.19
N PHE A 403 -4.26 -7.18 -21.52
CA PHE A 403 -3.99 -5.75 -21.65
C PHE A 403 -3.31 -5.28 -20.38
N VAL A 404 -2.01 -5.03 -20.45
CA VAL A 404 -1.17 -4.81 -19.28
C VAL A 404 -0.58 -3.39 -19.33
N ILE A 405 -0.81 -2.59 -18.29
CA ILE A 405 -0.03 -1.35 -18.10
C ILE A 405 1.29 -1.75 -17.45
N GLU A 406 2.41 -1.39 -18.07
CA GLU A 406 3.73 -1.74 -17.55
C GLU A 406 4.77 -0.64 -17.71
N HIS A 407 5.71 -0.68 -16.79
CA HIS A 407 6.89 0.17 -16.73
C HIS A 407 8.19 -0.66 -16.72
N ASP A 408 8.12 -1.96 -16.44
CA ASP A 408 9.26 -2.86 -16.60
C ASP A 408 9.51 -3.13 -18.10
N MET A 409 10.66 -2.66 -18.59
CA MET A 409 11.03 -2.82 -19.99
C MET A 409 11.36 -4.27 -20.36
N ALA A 410 11.73 -5.13 -19.41
CA ALA A 410 11.88 -6.55 -19.67
C ALA A 410 10.54 -7.22 -20.00
N VAL A 411 9.45 -6.79 -19.33
CA VAL A 411 8.09 -7.23 -19.65
C VAL A 411 7.64 -6.64 -21.00
N ALA A 412 7.82 -5.33 -21.18
CA ALA A 412 7.41 -4.65 -22.42
C ALA A 412 8.11 -5.21 -23.67
N ARG A 413 9.39 -5.59 -23.59
CA ARG A 413 10.14 -6.22 -24.70
C ARG A 413 9.57 -7.57 -25.13
N ARG A 414 8.90 -8.29 -24.23
CA ARG A 414 8.35 -9.64 -24.49
C ARG A 414 6.91 -9.59 -25.00
N ALA A 415 6.27 -8.42 -25.00
CA ALA A 415 4.91 -8.24 -25.49
C ALA A 415 4.80 -8.55 -26.98
N ASP A 416 3.64 -9.06 -27.40
CA ASP A 416 3.32 -9.23 -28.81
C ASP A 416 3.00 -7.87 -29.47
N TRP A 417 2.46 -6.95 -28.67
CA TRP A 417 2.00 -5.64 -29.12
C TRP A 417 2.25 -4.58 -28.04
N VAL A 418 2.60 -3.38 -28.45
CA VAL A 418 2.77 -2.22 -27.55
C VAL A 418 1.89 -1.06 -28.00
N VAL A 419 1.24 -0.41 -27.03
CA VAL A 419 0.50 0.83 -27.19
C VAL A 419 1.24 1.91 -26.39
N ASP A 420 1.97 2.78 -27.09
CA ASP A 420 2.71 3.86 -26.44
C ASP A 420 1.86 5.14 -26.36
N VAL A 421 1.65 5.63 -25.14
CA VAL A 421 0.72 6.72 -24.86
C VAL A 421 1.47 7.95 -24.37
N GLY A 422 1.31 9.06 -25.11
CA GLY A 422 1.65 10.42 -24.76
C GLY A 422 3.15 10.71 -24.82
N PRO A 423 3.58 11.82 -25.47
CA PRO A 423 4.99 12.22 -25.42
C PRO A 423 5.40 12.69 -24.01
N ARG A 424 4.43 13.14 -23.22
CA ARG A 424 4.57 13.68 -21.86
C ARG A 424 3.33 13.35 -21.02
N ALA A 425 3.30 13.88 -19.80
CA ALA A 425 2.20 13.73 -18.85
C ALA A 425 1.11 14.80 -19.01
N GLY A 426 -0.09 14.53 -18.47
CA GLY A 426 -1.17 15.51 -18.34
C GLY A 426 -1.69 16.03 -19.67
N VAL A 427 -1.86 17.35 -19.77
CA VAL A 427 -2.36 18.04 -20.96
C VAL A 427 -1.43 17.89 -22.17
N HIS A 428 -0.14 17.62 -21.94
CA HIS A 428 0.85 17.37 -23.00
C HIS A 428 0.93 15.88 -23.38
N GLY A 429 0.15 15.02 -22.72
CA GLY A 429 0.04 13.59 -23.00
C GLY A 429 -1.18 13.26 -23.86
N GLY A 430 -1.84 12.15 -23.55
CA GLY A 430 -3.18 11.85 -24.02
C GLY A 430 -3.29 11.46 -25.50
N ARG A 431 -2.17 11.26 -26.19
CA ARG A 431 -2.11 10.82 -27.59
C ARG A 431 -1.59 9.39 -27.66
N VAL A 432 -2.06 8.57 -28.60
CA VAL A 432 -1.36 7.32 -28.92
C VAL A 432 -0.27 7.64 -29.93
N LEU A 433 0.99 7.44 -29.52
CA LEU A 433 2.16 7.66 -30.37
C LEU A 433 2.38 6.48 -31.30
N TYR A 434 2.08 5.28 -30.81
CA TYR A 434 2.29 4.03 -31.53
C TYR A 434 1.34 2.95 -31.03
N SER A 435 0.85 2.11 -31.94
CA SER A 435 0.16 0.86 -31.64
C SER A 435 0.60 -0.18 -32.65
N GLY A 436 1.41 -1.15 -32.24
CA GLY A 436 2.01 -2.12 -33.14
C GLY A 436 2.90 -3.15 -32.44
N PRO A 437 3.55 -4.04 -33.22
CA PRO A 437 4.58 -4.93 -32.69
C PRO A 437 5.72 -4.17 -32.03
N VAL A 438 6.26 -4.67 -30.92
CA VAL A 438 7.25 -3.96 -30.08
C VAL A 438 8.44 -3.38 -30.86
N ALA A 439 8.96 -4.13 -31.83
CA ALA A 439 10.11 -3.71 -32.64
C ALA A 439 9.88 -2.38 -33.39
N GLY A 440 8.63 -2.08 -33.79
CA GLY A 440 8.33 -0.85 -34.53
C GLY A 440 8.34 0.42 -33.67
N LEU A 441 8.36 0.31 -32.33
CA LEU A 441 8.45 1.49 -31.46
C LEU A 441 9.82 2.20 -31.58
N ALA A 442 10.87 1.49 -32.03
CA ALA A 442 12.19 2.06 -32.22
C ALA A 442 12.19 3.26 -33.20
N ASP A 443 11.34 3.21 -34.22
CA ASP A 443 11.23 4.22 -35.29
C ASP A 443 10.39 5.45 -34.91
N VAL A 444 9.76 5.45 -33.72
CA VAL A 444 8.81 6.48 -33.30
C VAL A 444 9.53 7.57 -32.52
N GLU A 445 10.02 8.61 -33.19
CA GLU A 445 10.95 9.58 -32.59
C GLU A 445 10.45 10.28 -31.31
N GLU A 446 9.15 10.57 -31.29
CA GLU A 446 8.45 11.25 -30.20
C GLU A 446 8.29 10.35 -28.96
N SER A 447 8.44 9.02 -29.09
CA SER A 447 8.32 8.09 -27.96
C SER A 447 9.49 8.24 -26.99
N VAL A 448 9.14 8.54 -25.73
CA VAL A 448 10.10 8.55 -24.62
C VAL A 448 10.55 7.13 -24.27
N THR A 449 9.62 6.16 -24.38
CA THR A 449 9.80 4.74 -24.04
C THR A 449 10.81 4.05 -24.95
N ARG A 450 10.87 4.41 -26.25
CA ARG A 450 11.79 3.77 -27.22
C ARG A 450 13.24 3.69 -26.73
N ARG A 451 13.70 4.70 -25.99
CA ARG A 451 15.08 4.83 -25.48
C ARG A 451 15.43 3.78 -24.43
N PHE A 452 14.42 3.13 -23.84
CA PHE A 452 14.57 2.18 -22.74
C PHE A 452 14.24 0.74 -23.16
N LEU A 453 13.58 0.56 -24.31
CA LEU A 453 13.40 -0.75 -24.92
C LEU A 453 14.70 -1.29 -25.54
N ALA A 454 15.56 -0.41 -26.06
CA ALA A 454 16.89 -0.80 -26.52
C ALA A 454 17.78 -1.20 -25.33
N ASP A 455 18.71 -2.13 -25.55
CA ASP A 455 19.75 -2.44 -24.59
C ASP A 455 20.63 -1.20 -24.38
N ARG A 456 20.69 -0.73 -23.14
CA ARG A 456 21.49 0.43 -22.76
C ARG A 456 22.85 -0.03 -22.28
N GLY A 457 23.88 0.74 -22.65
CA GLY A 457 25.20 0.62 -22.06
C GLY A 457 25.19 1.01 -20.57
N PRO A 458 26.25 0.64 -19.83
CA PRO A 458 26.30 0.79 -18.38
C PRO A 458 26.28 2.26 -17.96
N ALA A 459 25.62 2.53 -16.83
CA ALA A 459 25.70 3.82 -16.16
C ALA A 459 27.12 4.00 -15.57
N VAL A 460 27.98 4.76 -16.24
CA VAL A 460 29.33 5.02 -15.74
C VAL A 460 29.28 6.16 -14.72
N ARG A 461 29.35 5.82 -13.43
CA ARG A 461 29.50 6.79 -12.34
C ARG A 461 30.74 6.46 -11.50
N THR A 462 31.49 7.49 -11.12
CA THR A 462 32.54 7.34 -10.10
C THR A 462 31.88 7.15 -8.74
N ARG A 463 32.17 6.03 -8.06
CA ARG A 463 31.62 5.72 -6.74
C ARG A 463 32.14 6.72 -5.71
N ARG A 464 31.28 7.21 -4.81
CA ARG A 464 31.69 8.07 -3.70
C ARG A 464 32.32 7.27 -2.57
N GLU A 465 33.29 7.87 -1.89
CA GLU A 465 33.88 7.31 -0.68
C GLU A 465 32.98 7.58 0.54
N PRO A 466 32.65 6.55 1.34
CA PRO A 466 31.89 6.71 2.57
C PRO A 466 32.58 7.67 3.57
N SER A 467 31.82 8.60 4.13
CA SER A 467 32.33 9.53 5.15
C SER A 467 32.47 8.90 6.53
N SER A 468 31.60 7.93 6.84
CA SER A 468 31.60 7.11 8.05
C SER A 468 30.66 5.91 7.84
N TRP A 469 30.46 5.10 8.88
CA TRP A 469 29.62 3.90 8.82
C TRP A 469 28.64 3.87 9.98
N LEU A 470 27.42 3.43 9.69
CA LEU A 470 26.41 3.01 10.67
C LEU A 470 26.44 1.48 10.76
N THR A 471 26.70 0.93 11.94
CA THR A 471 26.73 -0.52 12.17
C THR A 471 25.57 -0.93 13.07
N LEU A 472 24.76 -1.87 12.61
CA LEU A 472 23.70 -2.53 13.37
C LEU A 472 24.16 -3.95 13.73
N SER A 473 24.04 -4.31 15.01
CA SER A 473 24.43 -5.63 15.50
C SER A 473 23.25 -6.38 16.10
N GLY A 474 23.14 -7.68 15.80
CA GLY A 474 22.14 -8.57 16.39
C GLY A 474 20.69 -8.27 16.00
N VAL A 475 20.46 -7.79 14.78
CA VAL A 475 19.12 -7.41 14.33
C VAL A 475 18.25 -8.65 14.14
N SER A 476 17.21 -8.79 14.97
CA SER A 476 16.19 -9.83 14.83
C SER A 476 14.80 -9.20 14.77
N ARG A 477 14.13 -9.34 13.62
CA ARG A 477 12.76 -8.84 13.41
C ARG A 477 12.11 -9.50 12.20
N HIS A 478 10.87 -9.95 12.35
CA HIS A 478 10.17 -10.71 11.32
C HIS A 478 11.02 -11.88 10.83
N ASN A 479 11.45 -11.90 9.57
CA ASN A 479 12.33 -12.93 9.04
C ASN A 479 13.83 -12.59 9.16
N LEU A 480 14.22 -11.38 9.57
CA LEU A 480 15.61 -11.06 9.92
C LEU A 480 16.00 -11.81 11.19
N ARG A 481 17.12 -12.54 11.17
CA ARG A 481 17.62 -13.35 12.30
C ARG A 481 19.08 -13.02 12.57
N ASP A 482 19.33 -12.36 13.70
CA ASP A 482 20.66 -12.01 14.22
C ASP A 482 21.58 -11.38 13.14
N VAL A 483 21.02 -10.45 12.37
CA VAL A 483 21.71 -9.87 11.22
C VAL A 483 22.64 -8.75 11.68
N GLU A 484 23.89 -8.80 11.23
CA GLU A 484 24.83 -7.69 11.29
C GLU A 484 24.81 -6.93 9.97
N VAL A 485 24.60 -5.61 10.01
CA VAL A 485 24.50 -4.77 8.81
C VAL A 485 25.33 -3.52 8.98
N ARG A 486 26.13 -3.19 7.96
CA ARG A 486 26.92 -1.96 7.89
C ARG A 486 26.41 -1.10 6.73
N VAL A 487 26.00 0.12 7.05
CA VAL A 487 25.47 1.10 6.09
C VAL A 487 26.45 2.26 5.97
N PRO A 488 27.01 2.55 4.79
CA PRO A 488 27.90 3.69 4.61
C PRO A 488 27.13 5.02 4.64
N LEU A 489 27.73 6.04 5.24
CA LEU A 489 27.15 7.38 5.37
C LEU A 489 27.75 8.38 4.39
N GLY A 490 26.93 9.32 3.91
CA GLY A 490 27.29 10.34 2.92
C GLY A 490 27.28 9.84 1.47
N VAL A 491 26.63 8.69 1.21
CA VAL A 491 26.56 8.04 -0.11
C VAL A 491 25.15 7.52 -0.38
N LEU A 492 24.89 7.05 -1.61
CA LEU A 492 23.66 6.35 -1.98
C LEU A 492 23.83 4.83 -1.80
N THR A 493 23.02 4.23 -0.92
CA THR A 493 22.98 2.78 -0.70
C THR A 493 21.68 2.18 -1.23
N ALA A 494 21.78 1.20 -2.13
CA ALA A 494 20.65 0.39 -2.56
C ALA A 494 20.56 -0.90 -1.71
N VAL A 495 19.37 -1.21 -1.19
CA VAL A 495 19.06 -2.45 -0.50
C VAL A 495 18.18 -3.30 -1.42
N THR A 496 18.72 -4.41 -1.91
CA THR A 496 18.09 -5.24 -2.94
C THR A 496 17.98 -6.72 -2.51
N GLY A 497 17.48 -7.56 -3.41
CA GLY A 497 17.24 -8.99 -3.18
C GLY A 497 15.82 -9.41 -3.53
N VAL A 498 15.56 -10.73 -3.50
CA VAL A 498 14.26 -11.31 -3.91
C VAL A 498 13.07 -10.81 -3.11
N SER A 499 11.86 -10.84 -3.67
CA SER A 499 10.65 -10.37 -2.97
C SER A 499 10.44 -11.15 -1.66
N GLY A 500 10.26 -10.43 -0.54
CA GLY A 500 10.11 -11.03 0.79
C GLY A 500 11.39 -11.36 1.53
N SER A 501 12.57 -10.99 1.02
CA SER A 501 13.86 -11.27 1.67
C SER A 501 14.14 -10.49 2.97
N GLY A 502 13.30 -9.48 3.31
CA GLY A 502 13.43 -8.68 4.54
C GLY A 502 13.86 -7.22 4.33
N LYS A 503 13.97 -6.74 3.08
CA LYS A 503 14.47 -5.39 2.73
C LYS A 503 13.72 -4.25 3.43
N SER A 504 12.39 -4.19 3.28
CA SER A 504 11.57 -3.15 3.92
C SER A 504 11.54 -3.29 5.45
N THR A 505 11.72 -4.50 6.00
CA THR A 505 11.88 -4.67 7.44
C THR A 505 13.20 -4.05 7.91
N LEU A 506 14.29 -4.28 7.20
CA LEU A 506 15.60 -3.71 7.52
C LEU A 506 15.57 -2.17 7.41
N VAL A 507 15.07 -1.63 6.29
CA VAL A 507 15.11 -0.20 6.00
C VAL A 507 13.98 0.56 6.69
N SER A 508 12.72 0.24 6.36
CA SER A 508 11.56 1.02 6.78
C SER A 508 11.15 0.80 8.24
N GLN A 509 11.72 -0.18 8.94
CA GLN A 509 11.42 -0.45 10.35
C GLN A 509 12.68 -0.41 11.22
N VAL A 510 13.63 -1.33 11.01
CA VAL A 510 14.80 -1.45 11.91
C VAL A 510 15.67 -0.19 11.86
N LEU A 511 16.14 0.20 10.67
CA LEU A 511 16.97 1.40 10.51
C LEU A 511 16.23 2.66 10.97
N ALA A 512 14.96 2.80 10.59
CA ALA A 512 14.14 3.93 11.01
C ALA A 512 14.03 4.03 12.54
N GLU A 513 13.63 2.96 13.22
CA GLU A 513 13.44 2.96 14.67
C GLU A 513 14.74 3.16 15.45
N VAL A 514 15.84 2.57 15.00
CA VAL A 514 17.17 2.76 15.63
C VAL A 514 17.58 4.23 15.57
N VAL A 515 17.44 4.87 14.41
CA VAL A 515 17.83 6.27 14.24
C VAL A 515 16.85 7.20 14.97
N GLU A 516 15.54 6.97 14.91
CA GLU A 516 14.56 7.74 15.68
C GLU A 516 14.82 7.67 17.19
N SER A 517 15.10 6.47 17.72
CA SER A 517 15.35 6.27 19.15
C SER A 517 16.62 6.98 19.59
N SER A 518 17.69 6.92 18.79
CA SER A 518 18.94 7.63 19.06
C SER A 518 18.76 9.15 19.02
N LEU A 519 18.07 9.68 18.01
CA LEU A 519 17.76 11.12 17.91
C LEU A 519 16.88 11.61 19.07
N ALA A 520 16.08 10.73 19.66
CA ALA A 520 15.31 11.01 20.88
C ALA A 520 16.15 10.90 22.18
N GLY A 521 17.45 10.59 22.08
CA GLY A 521 18.37 10.45 23.21
C GLY A 521 18.35 9.07 23.90
N SER A 522 17.76 8.06 23.28
CA SER A 522 17.73 6.69 23.83
C SER A 522 18.98 5.90 23.45
N ALA A 523 19.44 5.03 24.35
CA ALA A 523 20.51 4.09 24.04
C ALA A 523 20.01 3.05 23.01
N VAL A 524 20.78 2.83 21.95
CA VAL A 524 20.47 1.89 20.88
C VAL A 524 21.64 0.95 20.62
N PRO A 525 21.39 -0.30 20.20
CA PRO A 525 22.43 -1.27 19.86
C PRO A 525 22.99 -1.01 18.45
N ALA A 526 23.54 0.20 18.23
CA ALA A 526 24.08 0.61 16.96
C ALA A 526 25.26 1.58 17.15
N GLU A 527 26.26 1.49 16.27
CA GLU A 527 27.43 2.37 16.26
C GLU A 527 27.36 3.36 15.10
N GLY A 528 27.84 4.59 15.31
CA GLY A 528 27.91 5.61 14.25
C GLY A 528 26.61 6.39 13.99
N VAL A 529 25.54 6.14 14.76
CA VAL A 529 24.26 6.88 14.64
C VAL A 529 24.43 8.36 14.99
N ASP A 530 25.36 8.69 15.89
CA ASP A 530 25.67 10.08 16.32
C ASP A 530 26.15 10.97 15.17
N ALA A 531 26.52 10.40 14.03
CA ALA A 531 26.86 11.15 12.83
C ALA A 531 25.63 11.75 12.11
N LEU A 532 24.42 11.38 12.51
CA LEU A 532 23.17 11.80 11.88
C LEU A 532 22.41 12.80 12.76
N ASP A 533 21.91 13.87 12.14
CA ASP A 533 21.16 14.92 12.86
C ASP A 533 19.65 14.77 12.68
N ARG A 534 19.23 13.99 11.68
CA ARG A 534 17.85 13.93 11.22
C ARG A 534 17.56 12.65 10.44
N LEU A 535 16.36 12.12 10.63
CA LEU A 535 15.78 11.08 9.79
C LEU A 535 14.63 11.64 8.93
N VAL A 536 14.58 11.23 7.67
CA VAL A 536 13.43 11.43 6.78
C VAL A 536 13.07 10.07 6.17
N GLN A 537 11.83 9.64 6.41
CA GLN A 537 11.29 8.40 5.82
C GLN A 537 10.25 8.73 4.75
N VAL A 538 10.40 8.16 3.56
CA VAL A 538 9.49 8.36 2.42
C VAL A 538 8.96 7.01 1.93
N ASP A 539 7.69 6.72 2.26
CA ASP A 539 7.00 5.50 1.83
C ASP A 539 5.92 5.78 0.75
N GLN A 540 5.42 4.72 0.11
CA GLN A 540 4.35 4.80 -0.89
C GLN A 540 2.93 4.89 -0.30
N LYS A 541 2.77 5.05 1.02
CA LYS A 541 1.41 5.17 1.58
C LYS A 541 0.72 6.40 0.99
N PRO A 542 -0.59 6.37 0.73
CA PRO A 542 -1.31 7.55 0.24
C PRO A 542 -1.07 8.77 1.16
N ILE A 543 -0.92 9.97 0.59
CA ILE A 543 -0.80 11.21 1.37
C ILE A 543 -2.08 11.52 2.16
N GLY A 544 -3.20 10.92 1.77
CA GLY A 544 -4.47 10.90 2.49
C GLY A 544 -5.38 9.81 1.94
N ARG A 545 -6.40 9.42 2.73
CA ARG A 545 -7.34 8.34 2.38
C ARG A 545 -8.71 8.85 1.92
N THR A 546 -8.92 10.16 1.91
CA THR A 546 -10.19 10.79 1.51
C THR A 546 -9.92 11.91 0.51
N PRO A 547 -10.91 12.29 -0.33
CA PRO A 547 -10.78 13.39 -1.28
C PRO A 547 -10.46 14.76 -0.66
N ARG A 548 -10.62 14.86 0.67
CA ARG A 548 -10.27 16.02 1.47
C ARG A 548 -8.78 16.36 1.40
N SER A 549 -7.91 15.33 1.39
CA SER A 549 -6.48 15.52 1.23
C SER A 549 -6.15 15.73 -0.24
N ASN A 550 -5.27 16.68 -0.56
CA ASN A 550 -4.81 16.96 -1.91
C ASN A 550 -3.37 17.50 -1.89
N LEU A 551 -2.79 17.70 -3.07
CA LEU A 551 -1.42 18.17 -3.23
C LEU A 551 -1.17 19.52 -2.54
N ALA A 552 -2.08 20.48 -2.67
CA ALA A 552 -1.92 21.81 -2.08
C ALA A 552 -1.97 21.80 -0.55
N THR A 553 -2.85 21.00 0.05
CA THR A 553 -2.95 20.88 1.51
C THR A 553 -1.75 20.14 2.10
N TYR A 554 -1.26 19.09 1.43
CA TYR A 554 -0.15 18.29 1.94
C TYR A 554 1.19 19.05 1.94
N THR A 555 1.45 19.84 0.89
CA THR A 555 2.68 20.62 0.75
C THR A 555 2.69 21.90 1.60
N GLY A 556 1.53 22.32 2.12
CA GLY A 556 1.34 23.60 2.80
C GLY A 556 1.11 24.78 1.85
N LEU A 557 1.18 24.56 0.53
CA LEU A 557 0.95 25.59 -0.49
C LEU A 557 -0.43 26.24 -0.35
N PHE A 558 -1.43 25.48 0.11
CA PHE A 558 -2.78 25.97 0.23
C PHE A 558 -2.94 27.10 1.26
N ASP A 559 -2.08 27.15 2.29
CA ASP A 559 -2.10 28.24 3.27
C ASP A 559 -1.70 29.58 2.64
N VAL A 560 -0.75 29.54 1.70
CA VAL A 560 -0.32 30.70 0.91
C VAL A 560 -1.46 31.18 0.01
N VAL A 561 -2.12 30.26 -0.69
CA VAL A 561 -3.27 30.57 -1.56
C VAL A 561 -4.42 31.18 -0.76
N ARG A 562 -4.81 30.59 0.39
CA ARG A 562 -5.89 31.13 1.22
C ARG A 562 -5.58 32.53 1.74
N LYS A 563 -4.33 32.80 2.10
CA LYS A 563 -3.90 34.13 2.54
C LYS A 563 -4.02 35.14 1.39
N LEU A 564 -3.61 34.78 0.19
CA LEU A 564 -3.72 35.63 -1.01
C LEU A 564 -5.17 36.07 -1.26
N PHE A 565 -6.13 35.15 -1.15
CA PHE A 565 -7.56 35.48 -1.31
C PHE A 565 -8.10 36.35 -0.18
N ALA A 566 -7.68 36.09 1.07
CA ALA A 566 -8.08 36.91 2.23
C ALA A 566 -7.52 38.34 2.17
N ASP A 567 -6.41 38.55 1.45
CA ASP A 567 -5.78 39.86 1.26
C ASP A 567 -6.40 40.71 0.14
N THR A 568 -7.41 40.19 -0.57
CA THR A 568 -8.17 40.98 -1.57
C THR A 568 -9.04 42.04 -0.92
N ASP A 569 -9.27 43.17 -1.62
CA ASP A 569 -10.11 44.25 -1.12
C ASP A 569 -11.55 43.80 -0.86
N GLU A 570 -12.08 42.91 -1.70
CA GLU A 570 -13.42 42.35 -1.54
C GLU A 570 -13.54 41.48 -0.29
N ALA A 571 -12.57 40.58 -0.04
CA ALA A 571 -12.55 39.77 1.18
C ALA A 571 -12.42 40.64 2.43
N ARG A 572 -11.55 41.67 2.39
CA ARG A 572 -11.38 42.62 3.50
C ARG A 572 -12.64 43.43 3.78
N ALA A 573 -13.33 43.90 2.75
CA ALA A 573 -14.59 44.64 2.89
C ALA A 573 -15.69 43.79 3.55
N ARG A 574 -15.70 42.47 3.29
CA ARG A 574 -16.63 41.50 3.89
C ARG A 574 -16.17 40.96 5.25
N GLY A 575 -15.02 41.38 5.76
CA GLY A 575 -14.45 40.91 7.03
C GLY A 575 -14.01 39.43 6.99
N TRP A 576 -13.72 38.90 5.80
CA TRP A 576 -13.38 37.49 5.63
C TRP A 576 -11.89 37.23 5.87
N SER A 577 -11.61 36.16 6.59
CA SER A 577 -10.24 35.69 6.86
C SER A 577 -9.86 34.53 5.94
N ALA A 578 -8.60 34.08 6.02
CA ALA A 578 -8.16 32.85 5.36
C ALA A 578 -8.96 31.58 5.77
N GLY A 579 -9.69 31.64 6.88
CA GLY A 579 -10.62 30.59 7.32
C GLY A 579 -11.77 30.38 6.32
N ARG A 580 -12.38 31.47 5.83
CA ARG A 580 -13.47 31.41 4.83
C ARG A 580 -13.06 30.65 3.57
N PHE A 581 -11.82 30.82 3.14
CA PHE A 581 -11.23 30.19 1.97
C PHE A 581 -10.73 28.76 2.22
N SER A 582 -10.92 28.19 3.41
CA SER A 582 -10.59 26.80 3.70
C SER A 582 -11.79 25.89 3.53
N PHE A 583 -11.68 24.88 2.66
CA PHE A 583 -12.69 23.83 2.55
C PHE A 583 -12.72 22.88 3.77
N ASN A 584 -11.78 23.02 4.72
CA ASN A 584 -11.74 22.21 5.94
C ASN A 584 -12.61 22.76 7.08
N VAL A 585 -13.04 24.02 7.01
CA VAL A 585 -13.88 24.67 8.03
C VAL A 585 -15.24 25.06 7.47
N ALA A 586 -16.24 25.19 8.35
CA ALA A 586 -17.64 25.33 7.93
C ALA A 586 -17.96 26.63 7.17
N GLU A 587 -17.18 27.70 7.37
CA GLU A 587 -17.53 29.06 6.94
C GLU A 587 -17.77 29.20 5.43
N GLY A 588 -16.84 28.78 4.57
CA GLY A 588 -16.96 28.96 3.10
C GLY A 588 -17.14 27.67 2.31
N ARG A 589 -17.04 26.50 2.97
CA ARG A 589 -17.16 25.20 2.29
C ARG A 589 -18.59 24.90 1.86
N CYS A 590 -18.73 24.06 0.83
CA CYS A 590 -20.02 23.52 0.43
C CYS A 590 -20.62 22.68 1.58
N PRO A 591 -21.89 22.92 1.97
CA PRO A 591 -22.52 22.19 3.08
C PRO A 591 -22.80 20.72 2.75
N THR A 592 -23.05 20.40 1.48
CA THR A 592 -23.44 19.05 1.03
C THR A 592 -22.28 18.05 1.15
N CYS A 593 -21.14 18.34 0.52
CA CYS A 593 -19.95 17.48 0.60
C CYS A 593 -19.02 17.84 1.76
N GLN A 594 -19.38 18.84 2.57
CA GLN A 594 -18.56 19.36 3.66
C GLN A 594 -17.11 19.67 3.25
N GLY A 595 -16.93 20.22 2.04
CA GLY A 595 -15.65 20.60 1.48
C GLY A 595 -14.82 19.50 0.82
N GLU A 596 -15.32 18.26 0.75
CA GLU A 596 -14.61 17.17 0.04
C GLU A 596 -14.63 17.34 -1.48
N GLY A 597 -15.66 17.99 -2.03
CA GLY A 597 -15.89 18.11 -3.47
C GLY A 597 -16.55 16.86 -4.08
N PHE A 598 -16.50 15.74 -3.38
CA PHE A 598 -17.02 14.44 -3.80
C PHE A 598 -17.99 13.88 -2.76
N VAL A 599 -18.81 12.92 -3.17
CA VAL A 599 -19.67 12.13 -2.29
C VAL A 599 -19.38 10.65 -2.55
N ALA A 600 -19.21 9.87 -1.48
CA ALA A 600 -19.02 8.43 -1.58
C ALA A 600 -20.32 7.77 -2.04
N VAL A 601 -20.23 6.92 -3.05
CA VAL A 601 -21.32 6.09 -3.56
C VAL A 601 -20.98 4.65 -3.18
N GLU A 602 -21.66 4.12 -2.17
CA GLU A 602 -21.57 2.70 -1.85
C GLU A 602 -22.37 1.90 -2.89
N LEU A 603 -21.69 1.02 -3.60
CA LEU A 603 -22.28 0.12 -4.56
C LEU A 603 -22.39 -1.28 -3.93
N LEU A 604 -23.56 -1.92 -4.02
CA LEU A 604 -23.84 -3.21 -3.38
C LEU A 604 -22.91 -4.35 -3.83
N PHE A 605 -22.42 -4.31 -5.06
CA PHE A 605 -21.66 -5.40 -5.69
C PHE A 605 -20.34 -4.95 -6.32
N LEU A 606 -20.01 -3.67 -6.22
CA LEU A 606 -18.79 -3.06 -6.77
C LEU A 606 -18.06 -2.31 -5.66
N PRO A 607 -16.73 -2.11 -5.77
CA PRO A 607 -16.01 -1.24 -4.85
C PRO A 607 -16.69 0.13 -4.78
N GLY A 608 -16.80 0.70 -3.58
CA GLY A 608 -17.34 2.05 -3.41
C GLY A 608 -16.54 3.05 -4.25
N SER A 609 -17.23 3.93 -4.96
CA SER A 609 -16.63 4.96 -5.82
C SER A 609 -16.94 6.36 -5.29
N TYR A 610 -16.22 7.36 -5.77
CA TYR A 610 -16.52 8.76 -5.50
C TYR A 610 -17.15 9.39 -6.73
N ALA A 611 -18.20 10.18 -6.54
CA ALA A 611 -18.80 11.00 -7.58
C ALA A 611 -18.67 12.48 -7.23
N PRO A 612 -18.53 13.40 -8.20
CA PRO A 612 -18.54 14.84 -7.94
C PRO A 612 -19.80 15.25 -7.18
N CYS A 613 -19.65 16.17 -6.23
CA CYS A 613 -20.76 16.64 -5.42
C CYS A 613 -21.86 17.25 -6.29
N PRO A 614 -23.14 16.88 -6.12
CA PRO A 614 -24.24 17.40 -6.94
C PRO A 614 -24.54 18.89 -6.72
N THR A 615 -24.01 19.48 -5.63
CA THR A 615 -24.27 20.88 -5.27
C THR A 615 -23.16 21.82 -5.74
N CYS A 616 -21.89 21.47 -5.49
CA CYS A 616 -20.75 22.32 -5.86
C CYS A 616 -20.01 21.82 -7.10
N HIS A 617 -20.40 20.67 -7.67
CA HIS A 617 -19.80 20.07 -8.86
C HIS A 617 -18.27 19.92 -8.76
N GLY A 618 -17.78 19.53 -7.59
CA GLY A 618 -16.34 19.39 -7.33
C GLY A 618 -15.65 20.65 -6.77
N ALA A 619 -16.29 21.83 -6.84
CA ALA A 619 -15.65 23.10 -6.46
C ALA A 619 -15.33 23.23 -4.96
N ARG A 620 -15.93 22.41 -4.08
CA ARG A 620 -15.71 22.38 -2.61
C ARG A 620 -16.25 23.58 -1.82
N TYR A 621 -16.64 24.67 -2.46
CA TYR A 621 -17.09 25.91 -1.82
C TYR A 621 -18.58 26.20 -2.03
N ASN A 622 -19.12 27.09 -1.20
CA ASN A 622 -20.42 27.73 -1.47
C ASN A 622 -20.27 28.85 -2.51
N ALA A 623 -21.39 29.27 -3.12
CA ALA A 623 -21.39 30.26 -4.19
C ALA A 623 -20.79 31.61 -3.75
N GLU A 624 -21.13 32.09 -2.54
CA GLU A 624 -20.64 33.37 -2.01
C GLU A 624 -19.10 33.43 -1.93
N THR A 625 -18.45 32.32 -1.57
CA THR A 625 -16.98 32.28 -1.47
C THR A 625 -16.32 32.32 -2.85
N LEU A 626 -17.01 31.85 -3.88
CA LEU A 626 -16.54 31.86 -5.27
C LEU A 626 -16.72 33.22 -5.96
N GLU A 627 -17.33 34.21 -5.31
CA GLU A 627 -17.42 35.58 -5.84
C GLU A 627 -16.06 36.31 -5.81
N VAL A 628 -15.21 35.98 -4.82
CA VAL A 628 -13.90 36.60 -4.68
C VAL A 628 -12.92 35.98 -5.67
N THR A 629 -12.26 36.83 -6.45
CA THR A 629 -11.27 36.41 -7.45
C THR A 629 -9.91 37.06 -7.25
N VAL A 630 -8.86 36.35 -7.66
CA VAL A 630 -7.50 36.88 -7.79
C VAL A 630 -7.10 36.73 -9.25
N ALA A 631 -6.76 37.83 -9.91
CA ALA A 631 -6.45 37.85 -11.35
C ALA A 631 -7.50 37.11 -12.22
N GLY A 632 -8.78 37.29 -11.89
CA GLY A 632 -9.90 36.70 -12.62
C GLY A 632 -10.16 35.21 -12.35
N LYS A 633 -9.47 34.59 -11.39
CA LYS A 633 -9.69 33.20 -10.97
C LYS A 633 -10.26 33.13 -9.56
N THR A 634 -11.28 32.29 -9.36
CA THR A 634 -11.79 31.93 -8.04
C THR A 634 -10.81 31.00 -7.33
N ILE A 635 -10.99 30.77 -6.03
CA ILE A 635 -10.15 29.82 -5.30
C ILE A 635 -10.32 28.38 -5.82
N ALA A 636 -11.50 28.01 -6.33
CA ALA A 636 -11.71 26.72 -6.97
C ALA A 636 -10.94 26.62 -8.29
N ASP A 637 -10.92 27.68 -9.10
CA ASP A 637 -10.15 27.71 -10.34
C ASP A 637 -8.64 27.56 -10.09
N VAL A 638 -8.13 28.15 -9.00
CA VAL A 638 -6.72 27.99 -8.60
C VAL A 638 -6.44 26.55 -8.17
N LEU A 639 -7.36 25.89 -7.48
CA LEU A 639 -7.23 24.46 -7.15
C LEU A 639 -7.28 23.55 -8.38
N GLU A 640 -7.91 23.96 -9.47
CA GLU A 640 -7.92 23.22 -10.74
C GLU A 640 -6.67 23.45 -11.61
N LEU A 641 -5.80 24.40 -11.26
CA LEU A 641 -4.54 24.60 -11.97
C LEU A 641 -3.60 23.40 -11.78
N THR A 642 -2.91 23.03 -12.85
CA THR A 642 -1.75 22.13 -12.77
C THR A 642 -0.61 22.82 -12.02
N VAL A 643 0.35 22.06 -11.47
CA VAL A 643 1.55 22.63 -10.84
C VAL A 643 2.29 23.56 -11.81
N GLU A 644 2.40 23.17 -13.09
CA GLU A 644 2.99 24.00 -14.14
C GLU A 644 2.24 25.33 -14.30
N ALA A 645 0.91 25.31 -14.47
CA ALA A 645 0.13 26.53 -14.63
C ALA A 645 0.08 27.37 -13.34
N ALA A 646 0.11 26.73 -12.17
CA ALA A 646 0.15 27.41 -10.88
C ALA A 646 1.49 28.12 -10.66
N GLN A 647 2.59 27.59 -11.18
CA GLN A 647 3.91 28.24 -11.12
C GLN A 647 3.95 29.55 -11.90
N GLU A 648 3.30 29.59 -13.06
CA GLU A 648 3.11 30.82 -13.82
C GLU A 648 2.16 31.78 -13.10
N PHE A 649 1.01 31.28 -12.62
CA PHE A 649 -0.01 32.09 -11.95
C PHE A 649 0.47 32.69 -10.61
N LEU A 650 1.33 31.99 -9.87
CA LEU A 650 1.85 32.40 -8.56
C LEU A 650 3.32 32.84 -8.62
N ALA A 651 3.83 33.22 -9.79
CA ALA A 651 5.22 33.61 -9.98
C ALA A 651 5.66 34.75 -9.04
N ASP A 652 4.77 35.71 -8.79
CA ASP A 652 4.99 36.86 -7.90
C ASP A 652 4.74 36.56 -6.41
N VAL A 653 4.52 35.29 -6.05
CA VAL A 653 4.28 34.85 -4.66
C VAL A 653 5.47 33.99 -4.21
N PRO A 654 6.51 34.58 -3.58
CA PRO A 654 7.75 33.85 -3.25
C PRO A 654 7.54 32.62 -2.36
N ALA A 655 6.54 32.66 -1.48
CA ALA A 655 6.20 31.54 -0.59
C ALA A 655 5.63 30.32 -1.35
N ALA A 656 5.02 30.52 -2.52
CA ALA A 656 4.51 29.46 -3.38
C ALA A 656 5.57 28.95 -4.37
N ALA A 657 6.38 29.85 -4.91
CA ALA A 657 7.34 29.56 -5.98
C ALA A 657 8.32 28.42 -5.66
N ARG A 658 8.80 28.34 -4.40
CA ARG A 658 9.71 27.25 -3.99
C ARG A 658 9.03 25.88 -4.02
N SER A 659 7.83 25.78 -3.46
CA SER A 659 7.08 24.53 -3.37
C SER A 659 6.71 24.01 -4.77
N LEU A 660 6.25 24.91 -5.64
CA LEU A 660 5.88 24.60 -7.03
C LEU A 660 7.08 24.15 -7.86
N ARG A 661 8.22 24.84 -7.73
CA ARG A 661 9.47 24.44 -8.40
C ARG A 661 9.89 23.03 -7.99
N THR A 662 9.90 22.73 -6.70
CA THR A 662 10.30 21.40 -6.23
C THR A 662 9.34 20.31 -6.71
N LEU A 663 8.04 20.58 -6.77
CA LEU A 663 7.06 19.67 -7.36
C LEU A 663 7.31 19.44 -8.86
N GLN A 664 7.70 20.49 -9.60
CA GLN A 664 8.06 20.38 -11.01
C GLN A 664 9.36 19.59 -11.21
N GLU A 665 10.38 19.82 -10.38
CA GLU A 665 11.68 19.13 -10.40
C GLU A 665 11.55 17.63 -10.13
N VAL A 666 10.59 17.19 -9.33
CA VAL A 666 10.27 15.76 -9.13
C VAL A 666 9.32 15.20 -10.20
N GLY A 667 9.00 15.96 -11.25
CA GLY A 667 8.20 15.51 -12.38
C GLY A 667 6.68 15.51 -12.17
N LEU A 668 6.17 16.30 -11.21
CA LEU A 668 4.73 16.36 -10.90
C LEU A 668 4.02 17.59 -11.48
N GLY A 669 4.62 18.22 -12.51
CA GLY A 669 4.09 19.44 -13.15
C GLY A 669 2.65 19.32 -13.66
N TYR A 670 2.21 18.11 -14.00
CA TYR A 670 0.89 17.84 -14.57
C TYR A 670 -0.24 17.70 -13.53
N LEU A 671 0.08 17.46 -12.26
CA LEU A 671 -0.92 17.26 -11.22
C LEU A 671 -1.65 18.57 -10.91
N ARG A 672 -2.96 18.49 -10.65
CA ARG A 672 -3.73 19.65 -10.21
C ARG A 672 -3.51 19.90 -8.72
N LEU A 673 -3.48 21.16 -8.30
CA LEU A 673 -3.28 21.55 -6.89
C LEU A 673 -4.34 20.93 -5.96
N GLY A 674 -5.58 20.90 -6.41
CA GLY A 674 -6.74 20.37 -5.71
C GLY A 674 -7.03 18.89 -5.97
N GLN A 675 -6.20 18.20 -6.76
CA GLN A 675 -6.43 16.79 -7.12
C GLN A 675 -6.54 15.92 -5.86
N PRO A 676 -7.65 15.17 -5.70
CA PRO A 676 -7.84 14.27 -4.57
C PRO A 676 -6.66 13.32 -4.36
N ALA A 677 -6.23 13.14 -3.11
CA ALA A 677 -5.20 12.17 -2.75
C ALA A 677 -5.56 10.73 -3.13
N THR A 678 -6.86 10.43 -3.23
CA THR A 678 -7.40 9.14 -3.66
C THR A 678 -7.24 8.87 -5.16
N GLU A 679 -6.99 9.90 -5.96
CA GLU A 679 -6.71 9.79 -7.40
C GLU A 679 -5.22 9.74 -7.71
N LEU A 680 -4.35 9.98 -6.72
CA LEU A 680 -2.91 9.94 -6.91
C LEU A 680 -2.40 8.49 -6.94
N SER A 681 -1.50 8.19 -7.87
CA SER A 681 -0.76 6.95 -7.86
C SER A 681 0.18 6.89 -6.65
N GLY A 682 0.68 5.69 -6.32
CA GLY A 682 1.66 5.55 -5.25
C GLY A 682 2.95 6.33 -5.49
N GLY A 683 3.48 6.24 -6.70
CA GLY A 683 4.68 6.97 -7.11
C GLY A 683 4.45 8.48 -7.14
N GLU A 684 3.25 8.95 -7.49
CA GLU A 684 2.87 10.37 -7.34
C GLU A 684 2.85 10.80 -5.88
N ALA A 685 2.15 10.05 -5.02
CA ALA A 685 2.08 10.33 -3.59
C ALA A 685 3.47 10.36 -2.94
N GLN A 686 4.35 9.43 -3.33
CA GLN A 686 5.74 9.37 -2.84
C GLN A 686 6.56 10.58 -3.29
N ARG A 687 6.46 10.97 -4.56
CA ARG A 687 7.15 12.17 -5.10
C ARG A 687 6.62 13.45 -4.46
N VAL A 688 5.34 13.55 -4.12
CA VAL A 688 4.79 14.67 -3.34
C VAL A 688 5.43 14.76 -1.96
N LYS A 689 5.62 13.63 -1.27
CA LYS A 689 6.32 13.59 0.04
C LYS A 689 7.77 14.02 -0.10
N LEU A 690 8.48 13.48 -1.09
CA LEU A 690 9.86 13.84 -1.37
C LEU A 690 9.98 15.35 -1.65
N ALA A 691 9.12 15.90 -2.51
CA ALA A 691 9.09 17.33 -2.79
C ALA A 691 8.83 18.17 -1.53
N SER A 692 7.93 17.71 -0.65
CA SER A 692 7.63 18.38 0.62
C SER A 692 8.82 18.40 1.58
N GLU A 693 9.73 17.43 1.48
CA GLU A 693 10.96 17.37 2.27
C GLU A 693 12.11 18.16 1.61
N LEU A 694 12.22 18.13 0.29
CA LEU A 694 13.18 18.92 -0.48
C LEU A 694 12.96 20.43 -0.28
N GLN A 695 11.71 20.91 -0.19
CA GLN A 695 11.45 22.33 0.09
C GLN A 695 11.92 22.79 1.49
N ARG A 696 12.10 21.85 2.43
CA ARG A 696 12.49 22.10 3.84
C ARG A 696 14.00 22.03 4.06
N ALA A 697 14.80 21.81 3.01
CA ALA A 697 16.23 21.53 3.10
C ALA A 697 16.96 22.50 4.07
N ARG A 698 17.35 21.95 5.23
CA ARG A 698 18.23 22.58 6.22
C ARG A 698 19.63 22.01 6.00
N ARG A 699 20.66 22.78 6.38
CA ARG A 699 22.03 22.28 6.46
C ARG A 699 22.12 21.24 7.60
N GLY A 700 22.66 20.05 7.35
CA GLY A 700 22.85 18.98 8.33
C GLY A 700 23.10 17.62 7.68
N ARG A 701 23.44 16.60 8.48
CA ARG A 701 23.62 15.21 8.02
C ARG A 701 22.31 14.43 8.16
N THR A 702 21.47 14.50 7.12
CA THR A 702 20.17 13.81 7.12
C THR A 702 20.31 12.40 6.53
N LEU A 703 19.65 11.42 7.15
CA LEU A 703 19.42 10.09 6.58
C LEU A 703 18.04 10.06 5.91
N TYR A 704 18.01 9.81 4.61
CA TYR A 704 16.80 9.59 3.84
C TYR A 704 16.59 8.08 3.65
N LEU A 705 15.48 7.54 4.14
CA LEU A 705 15.06 6.16 3.95
C LEU A 705 13.89 6.12 2.97
N LEU A 706 14.08 5.47 1.83
CA LEU A 706 13.05 5.33 0.80
C LEU A 706 12.71 3.85 0.58
N ASP A 707 11.41 3.54 0.60
CA ASP A 707 10.92 2.18 0.32
C ASP A 707 10.41 2.14 -1.12
N GLU A 708 11.15 1.44 -1.98
CA GLU A 708 10.81 1.24 -3.40
C GLU A 708 10.42 2.53 -4.14
N PRO A 709 11.31 3.55 -4.18
CA PRO A 709 10.99 4.84 -4.76
C PRO A 709 10.72 4.85 -6.26
N THR A 710 11.14 3.80 -6.99
CA THR A 710 10.93 3.70 -8.44
C THR A 710 9.78 2.79 -8.86
N THR A 711 9.13 2.11 -7.91
CA THR A 711 8.02 1.22 -8.22
C THR A 711 6.88 1.97 -8.92
N GLY A 712 6.47 1.46 -10.08
CA GLY A 712 5.42 2.04 -10.91
C GLY A 712 5.81 3.34 -11.63
N LEU A 713 7.11 3.68 -11.68
CA LEU A 713 7.59 4.81 -12.45
C LEU A 713 8.10 4.35 -13.81
N HIS A 714 7.79 5.14 -14.84
CA HIS A 714 8.44 4.95 -16.13
C HIS A 714 9.95 5.20 -16.00
N PRO A 715 10.83 4.47 -16.71
CA PRO A 715 12.28 4.65 -16.61
C PRO A 715 12.78 6.11 -16.79
N ALA A 716 12.13 6.90 -17.63
CA ALA A 716 12.40 8.34 -17.74
C ALA A 716 12.08 9.14 -16.47
N ASP A 717 11.02 8.77 -15.76
CA ASP A 717 10.68 9.38 -14.47
C ASP A 717 11.66 8.92 -13.37
N VAL A 718 12.18 7.69 -13.49
CA VAL A 718 13.25 7.16 -12.63
C VAL A 718 14.54 7.98 -12.78
N GLU A 719 14.97 8.30 -14.01
CA GLU A 719 16.13 9.17 -14.25
C GLU A 719 15.99 10.53 -13.54
N VAL A 720 14.80 11.14 -13.62
CA VAL A 720 14.50 12.44 -12.97
C VAL A 720 14.60 12.29 -11.45
N LEU A 721 13.99 11.25 -10.89
CA LEU A 721 14.02 10.99 -9.45
C LEU A 721 15.44 10.72 -8.95
N MET A 722 16.20 9.88 -9.65
CA MET A 722 17.58 9.56 -9.29
C MET A 722 18.47 10.80 -9.33
N ALA A 723 18.29 11.69 -10.30
CA ALA A 723 19.00 12.97 -10.30
C ALA A 723 18.76 13.79 -9.02
N GLN A 724 17.51 13.83 -8.51
CA GLN A 724 17.19 14.53 -7.27
C GLN A 724 17.80 13.85 -6.04
N LEU A 725 17.75 12.51 -5.97
CA LEU A 725 18.36 11.76 -4.87
C LEU A 725 19.89 11.92 -4.85
N GLN A 726 20.51 11.95 -6.02
CA GLN A 726 21.95 12.18 -6.14
C GLN A 726 22.34 13.60 -5.67
N GLN A 727 21.52 14.62 -5.96
CA GLN A 727 21.73 15.97 -5.43
C GLN A 727 21.65 16.03 -3.90
N LEU A 728 20.78 15.24 -3.27
CA LEU A 728 20.73 15.12 -1.80
C LEU A 728 22.05 14.57 -1.25
N VAL A 729 22.61 13.55 -1.90
CA VAL A 729 23.89 12.96 -1.51
C VAL A 729 25.04 13.95 -1.73
N ASP A 730 25.05 14.68 -2.84
CA ASP A 730 26.06 15.72 -3.12
C ASP A 730 26.02 16.87 -2.10
N ALA A 731 24.86 17.12 -1.48
CA ALA A 731 24.72 18.06 -0.37
C ALA A 731 25.21 17.51 0.98
N GLY A 732 25.77 16.29 1.02
CA GLY A 732 26.33 15.65 2.21
C GLY A 732 25.35 14.79 3.01
N ASN A 733 24.18 14.47 2.45
CA ASN A 733 23.21 13.58 3.09
C ASN A 733 23.49 12.11 2.76
N THR A 734 22.85 11.21 3.50
CA THR A 734 22.86 9.77 3.21
C THR A 734 21.51 9.36 2.65
N VAL A 735 21.49 8.59 1.56
CA VAL A 735 20.25 8.05 0.99
C VAL A 735 20.35 6.53 1.02
N VAL A 736 19.39 5.87 1.67
CA VAL A 736 19.24 4.41 1.66
C VAL A 736 17.87 4.10 1.06
N LEU A 737 17.86 3.34 -0.02
CA LEU A 737 16.65 2.99 -0.74
C LEU A 737 16.51 1.48 -0.90
N VAL A 738 15.29 0.96 -0.69
CA VAL A 738 14.95 -0.41 -1.09
C VAL A 738 14.66 -0.40 -2.58
N GLU A 739 15.35 -1.22 -3.37
CA GLU A 739 15.14 -1.25 -4.82
C GLU A 739 15.27 -2.62 -5.47
N HIS A 740 14.56 -2.74 -6.60
CA HIS A 740 14.56 -3.92 -7.47
C HIS A 740 14.91 -3.61 -8.92
N GLU A 741 14.89 -2.34 -9.33
CA GLU A 741 15.31 -1.95 -10.67
C GLU A 741 16.84 -1.92 -10.77
N MET A 742 17.40 -2.76 -11.64
CA MET A 742 18.86 -2.97 -11.68
C MET A 742 19.61 -1.77 -12.23
N ASP A 743 18.98 -0.92 -13.06
CA ASP A 743 19.59 0.35 -13.49
C ASP A 743 19.84 1.27 -12.29
N VAL A 744 18.91 1.32 -11.32
CA VAL A 744 19.05 2.10 -10.09
C VAL A 744 20.09 1.48 -9.15
N VAL A 745 20.07 0.16 -9.01
CA VAL A 745 21.07 -0.57 -8.20
C VAL A 745 22.48 -0.38 -8.77
N ALA A 746 22.64 -0.36 -10.09
CA ALA A 746 23.91 -0.10 -10.78
C ALA A 746 24.43 1.33 -10.57
N GLU A 747 23.54 2.30 -10.38
CA GLU A 747 23.88 3.70 -10.07
C GLU A 747 24.27 3.95 -8.61
N ALA A 748 24.03 2.99 -7.71
CA ALA A 748 24.35 3.13 -6.29
C ALA A 748 25.86 3.22 -6.03
N ASP A 749 26.22 3.83 -4.90
CA ASP A 749 27.59 3.82 -4.39
C ASP A 749 27.86 2.52 -3.62
N TRP A 750 26.84 1.98 -2.96
CA TRP A 750 26.89 0.73 -2.20
C TRP A 750 25.60 -0.09 -2.36
N VAL A 751 25.72 -1.41 -2.30
CA VAL A 751 24.61 -2.36 -2.43
C VAL A 751 24.62 -3.32 -1.24
N LEU A 752 23.47 -3.53 -0.63
CA LEU A 752 23.19 -4.58 0.35
C LEU A 752 22.16 -5.54 -0.24
N ASP A 753 22.55 -6.78 -0.47
CA ASP A 753 21.68 -7.79 -1.05
C ASP A 753 21.16 -8.75 0.03
N LEU A 754 19.84 -8.85 0.16
CA LEU A 754 19.17 -9.72 1.13
C LEU A 754 18.60 -10.97 0.47
N GLY A 755 18.80 -12.11 1.11
CA GLY A 755 18.30 -13.40 0.63
C GLY A 755 18.65 -14.55 1.58
N PRO A 756 18.90 -15.77 1.06
CA PRO A 756 18.88 -16.15 -0.37
C PRO A 756 17.46 -16.28 -0.97
N GLY A 757 16.42 -16.40 -0.14
CA GLY A 757 15.02 -16.50 -0.55
C GLY A 757 14.12 -15.42 0.07
N GLY A 758 12.81 -15.55 -0.13
CA GLY A 758 11.79 -14.81 0.60
C GLY A 758 11.31 -15.56 1.86
N GLY A 759 10.64 -14.85 2.77
CA GLY A 759 10.05 -15.47 3.98
C GLY A 759 11.11 -16.09 4.89
N ASP A 760 10.88 -17.32 5.33
CA ASP A 760 11.77 -18.04 6.26
C ASP A 760 13.13 -18.41 5.67
N ALA A 761 13.23 -18.49 4.33
CA ALA A 761 14.49 -18.72 3.61
C ALA A 761 15.27 -17.42 3.36
N GLY A 762 14.74 -16.27 3.77
CA GLY A 762 15.35 -14.95 3.62
C GLY A 762 16.01 -14.44 4.90
N GLY A 763 16.13 -13.12 4.99
CA GLY A 763 16.51 -12.40 6.19
C GLY A 763 17.99 -12.43 6.53
N ARG A 764 18.85 -12.68 5.53
CA ARG A 764 20.31 -12.62 5.67
C ARG A 764 20.89 -11.68 4.61
N VAL A 765 21.97 -10.98 4.95
CA VAL A 765 22.79 -10.29 3.96
C VAL A 765 23.61 -11.34 3.23
N VAL A 766 23.35 -11.54 1.94
CA VAL A 766 24.03 -12.55 1.10
C VAL A 766 25.21 -11.95 0.34
N ALA A 767 25.19 -10.64 0.07
CA ALA A 767 26.29 -9.89 -0.47
C ALA A 767 26.21 -8.42 -0.03
N ALA A 768 27.35 -7.78 0.15
CA ALA A 768 27.45 -6.35 0.47
C ALA A 768 28.74 -5.78 -0.15
N GLY A 769 28.64 -4.63 -0.81
CA GLY A 769 29.78 -4.08 -1.54
C GLY A 769 29.38 -2.95 -2.47
N THR A 770 30.30 -2.54 -3.32
CA THR A 770 30.00 -1.79 -4.55
C THR A 770 29.11 -2.64 -5.48
N PRO A 771 28.37 -2.02 -6.43
CA PRO A 771 27.59 -2.76 -7.41
C PRO A 771 28.40 -3.85 -8.14
N GLU A 772 29.65 -3.56 -8.49
CA GLU A 772 30.57 -4.49 -9.15
C GLU A 772 30.88 -5.71 -8.27
N GLN A 773 31.16 -5.49 -6.98
CA GLN A 773 31.43 -6.58 -6.03
C GLN A 773 30.19 -7.46 -5.79
N VAL A 774 28.99 -6.89 -5.80
CA VAL A 774 27.75 -7.66 -5.67
C VAL A 774 27.42 -8.43 -6.95
N ALA A 775 27.70 -7.85 -8.12
CA ALA A 775 27.54 -8.51 -9.42
C ALA A 775 28.44 -9.74 -9.59
N ASP A 776 29.61 -9.78 -8.93
CA ASP A 776 30.53 -10.93 -8.91
C ASP A 776 30.16 -11.99 -7.85
N SER A 777 29.12 -11.75 -7.05
CA SER A 777 28.69 -12.69 -6.01
C SER A 777 27.84 -13.84 -6.55
N SER A 778 27.54 -14.83 -5.71
CA SER A 778 26.62 -15.94 -6.05
C SER A 778 25.15 -15.63 -5.75
N SER A 779 24.78 -14.36 -5.55
CA SER A 779 23.44 -13.99 -5.15
C SER A 779 22.45 -14.04 -6.33
N ALA A 780 21.14 -14.11 -6.02
CA ALA A 780 20.11 -14.09 -7.06
C ALA A 780 20.06 -12.76 -7.83
N THR A 781 20.54 -11.67 -7.22
CA THR A 781 20.63 -10.33 -7.80
C THR A 781 21.81 -10.23 -8.78
N ALA A 782 22.93 -10.89 -8.48
CA ALA A 782 24.17 -10.81 -9.25
C ALA A 782 23.96 -11.04 -10.76
N ARG A 783 23.16 -12.07 -11.12
CA ARG A 783 22.85 -12.42 -12.52
C ARG A 783 22.15 -11.31 -13.31
N PHE A 784 21.45 -10.41 -12.62
CA PHE A 784 20.72 -9.30 -13.25
C PHE A 784 21.46 -7.98 -13.16
N LEU A 785 22.32 -7.82 -12.15
CA LEU A 785 23.14 -6.62 -11.98
C LEU A 785 24.33 -6.62 -12.95
N ALA A 786 24.97 -7.77 -13.17
CA ALA A 786 26.15 -7.86 -14.03
C ALA A 786 25.94 -7.32 -15.47
N PRO A 787 24.83 -7.64 -16.18
CA PRO A 787 24.57 -7.08 -17.50
C PRO A 787 24.39 -5.56 -17.53
N ARG A 788 24.02 -4.93 -16.41
CA ARG A 788 23.86 -3.47 -16.32
C ARG A 788 25.17 -2.73 -16.06
N LEU A 789 26.21 -3.47 -15.64
CA LEU A 789 27.55 -2.94 -15.37
C LEU A 789 28.55 -3.25 -16.49
N ALA A 790 28.33 -4.33 -17.23
CA ALA A 790 29.15 -4.67 -18.38
C ALA A 790 28.83 -3.74 -19.57
N GLY A 791 29.85 -3.02 -20.05
CA GLY A 791 29.79 -2.42 -21.39
C GLY A 791 29.58 -3.51 -22.42
N VAL A 792 28.51 -3.40 -23.22
CA VAL A 792 28.24 -4.32 -24.35
C VAL A 792 29.44 -4.40 -25.28
#